data_AF-A0AAJ6CHP4-F1
#
_entry.id   AF-A0AAJ6CHP4-F1
#
_cell.length_a   1.000
_cell.length_b   1.000
_cell.length_c   1.000
_cell.angle_alpha   90.00
_cell.angle_beta   90.00
_cell.angle_gamma   90.00
#
_symmetry.space_group_name_H-M   'P 1'
#
loop_
_entity.id
_entity.type
_entity.pdbx_description
1 polymer ?
#
loop_
_entity_poly.entity_id
_entity_poly.type
_entity_poly.pdbx_seq_one_letter_code
_entity_poly.pdbx_strand_id
1 'polypeptide(L)'
;MSVAPMDRVKAIQAQLANSTDLNPIVDLMQLARSLHTEIVDVPEKQVLKALTLAIRVLSQSFVAMCSSSTLDVSHVNESGFLLEKETSNDGHGQVSRWMAQQWNSFVFFVHEQLLLSPVSPVRLAALEVSMSLEVAACESLSCDAGKWSTTPFRVLVNTLLNRSVAEDVVDAMAESYLEIYDDVRYEFCREAARILRKIPDTSSRYAHVRSHVRKFLIRITAIPTEDDHLNNFLVPHLSKAPKRKKVKASQKPKFGEDGEGSEEDEDMKEAMSLVQNDQGSEDENADIEASQNRRTRRNKTLRELMHGLAAQRQAFASAWLTLLLPATQPSSNGSLQILGGPLSLAETHDTLVRLHAQILPHLPKPTMLHDFLVDCLDARGTTALLALNGLYTLIISHNLDYPAFYTRLYGLLDASVMHTKYRSRFMRMLDTFLSSTHLPVAIVASFLKRLSRLSLRATPAAIVEIVPFIWNLLRRHPSCMQMIHREWNGDHLALGPTGIEDPFDPNEPNPLNTNALDSSLWEVAALGAYHLSLNQQQRTMPTGGDTHYLSTVTTFASILAEPFTQQKYNLEEFLDTTYGTLFDTEARKTLQHKERSKPKAPPAVAPLEVTLNVPPMLPTKSATAEQATRRETRKRLRNYAFPTEETDTVGDVCTKLWRLS
;
A
#
# COMPACT_ATOMS: atom_id res chain seq x y z
N MET A 1 0.93 58.92 -7.79
CA MET A 1 -0.16 57.95 -7.52
C MET A 1 0.23 56.67 -8.26
N SER A 2 0.70 55.66 -7.55
CA SER A 2 1.08 54.38 -8.16
C SER A 2 -0.17 53.73 -8.74
N VAL A 3 -0.26 53.66 -10.07
CA VAL A 3 -1.35 52.98 -10.79
C VAL A 3 -1.47 51.56 -10.22
N ALA A 4 -2.69 51.17 -9.82
CA ALA A 4 -2.93 49.86 -9.24
C ALA A 4 -2.43 48.77 -10.21
N PRO A 5 -1.82 47.68 -9.71
CA PRO A 5 -1.24 46.64 -10.56
C PRO A 5 -2.29 46.03 -11.50
N MET A 6 -3.56 45.97 -11.08
CA MET A 6 -4.68 45.50 -11.90
C MET A 6 -4.97 46.40 -13.12
N ASP A 7 -4.85 47.72 -12.97
CA ASP A 7 -5.12 48.66 -14.06
C ASP A 7 -4.01 48.65 -15.10
N ARG A 8 -2.77 48.37 -14.68
CA ARG A 8 -1.63 48.16 -15.60
C ARG A 8 -1.83 46.93 -16.48
N VAL A 9 -2.27 45.79 -15.91
CA VAL A 9 -2.52 44.57 -16.69
C VAL A 9 -3.65 44.80 -17.70
N LYS A 10 -4.72 45.50 -17.30
CA LYS A 10 -5.83 45.85 -18.21
C LYS A 10 -5.39 46.78 -19.35
N ALA A 11 -4.50 47.74 -19.07
CA ALA A 11 -3.96 48.62 -20.09
C ALA A 11 -3.16 47.84 -21.15
N ILE A 12 -2.32 46.90 -20.71
CA ILE A 12 -1.53 46.03 -21.62
C ILE A 12 -2.45 45.07 -22.39
N GLN A 13 -3.50 44.54 -21.75
CA GLN A 13 -4.51 43.74 -22.42
C GLN A 13 -5.22 44.53 -23.55
N ALA A 14 -5.57 45.79 -23.29
CA ALA A 14 -6.18 46.65 -24.30
C ALA A 14 -5.21 46.97 -25.46
N GLN A 15 -3.91 47.08 -25.18
CA GLN A 15 -2.89 47.22 -26.23
C GLN A 15 -2.79 45.97 -27.09
N LEU A 16 -2.75 44.78 -26.47
CA LEU A 16 -2.69 43.49 -27.16
C LEU A 16 -3.91 43.23 -28.05
N ALA A 17 -5.08 43.75 -27.67
CA ALA A 17 -6.30 43.62 -28.48
C ALA A 17 -6.35 44.61 -29.66
N ASN A 18 -5.66 45.75 -29.55
CA ASN A 18 -5.74 46.85 -30.52
C ASN A 18 -4.57 46.87 -31.52
N SER A 19 -3.41 46.30 -31.19
CA SER A 19 -2.23 46.29 -32.06
C SER A 19 -1.87 44.90 -32.56
N THR A 20 -1.29 44.83 -33.77
CA THR A 20 -0.64 43.64 -34.33
C THR A 20 0.77 43.39 -33.76
N ASP A 21 1.18 44.22 -32.80
CA ASP A 21 2.53 44.20 -32.24
C ASP A 21 2.62 43.14 -31.13
N LEU A 22 3.66 42.29 -31.21
CA LEU A 22 3.88 41.18 -30.26
C LEU A 22 4.66 41.59 -29.00
N ASN A 23 5.25 42.80 -28.99
CA ASN A 23 6.03 43.34 -27.87
C ASN A 23 5.28 43.38 -26.51
N PRO A 24 3.96 43.66 -26.45
CA PRO A 24 3.22 43.66 -25.18
C PRO A 24 3.24 42.31 -24.46
N ILE A 25 3.50 41.19 -25.13
CA ILE A 25 3.64 39.86 -24.50
C ILE A 25 4.85 39.83 -23.56
N VAL A 26 5.96 40.44 -23.97
CA VAL A 26 7.20 40.50 -23.17
C VAL A 26 6.99 41.40 -21.96
N ASP A 27 6.36 42.56 -22.17
CA ASP A 27 6.05 43.49 -21.08
C ASP A 27 5.12 42.85 -20.04
N LEU A 28 4.11 42.10 -20.51
CA LEU A 28 3.19 41.38 -19.64
C LEU A 28 3.89 40.23 -18.90
N MET A 29 4.81 39.50 -19.56
CA MET A 29 5.62 38.47 -18.88
C MET A 29 6.56 39.05 -17.83
N GLN A 30 7.20 40.19 -18.08
CA GLN A 30 8.04 40.87 -17.10
C GLN A 30 7.22 41.34 -15.90
N LEU A 31 6.04 41.92 -16.16
CA LEU A 31 5.11 42.33 -15.12
C LEU A 31 4.61 41.13 -14.31
N ALA A 32 4.27 40.00 -14.95
CA ALA A 32 3.86 38.79 -14.25
C ALA A 32 4.96 38.24 -13.33
N ARG A 33 6.23 38.29 -13.77
CA ARG A 33 7.38 37.91 -12.94
C ARG A 33 7.56 38.86 -11.75
N SER A 34 7.42 40.17 -11.94
CA SER A 34 7.54 41.14 -10.83
C SER A 34 6.41 41.00 -9.82
N LEU A 35 5.17 40.78 -10.28
CA LEU A 35 4.04 40.52 -9.39
C LEU A 35 4.20 39.20 -8.63
N HIS A 36 4.80 38.18 -9.26
CA HIS A 36 5.10 36.93 -8.57
C HIS A 36 6.13 37.10 -7.46
N THR A 37 7.22 37.85 -7.69
CA THR A 37 8.19 38.15 -6.63
C THR A 37 7.55 38.94 -5.48
N GLU A 38 6.69 39.91 -5.79
CA GLU A 38 5.95 40.67 -4.78
C GLU A 38 5.01 39.80 -3.93
N ILE A 39 4.38 38.77 -4.53
CA ILE A 39 3.49 37.84 -3.81
C ILE A 39 4.26 36.89 -2.89
N VAL A 40 5.48 36.50 -3.28
CA VAL A 40 6.34 35.67 -2.43
C VAL A 40 6.74 36.43 -1.15
N ASP A 41 6.96 37.75 -1.27
CA ASP A 41 7.33 38.60 -0.15
C ASP A 41 6.12 39.03 0.71
N VAL A 42 5.00 39.44 0.08
CA VAL A 42 3.77 39.88 0.78
C VAL A 42 2.50 39.43 0.02
N PRO A 43 1.66 38.54 0.59
CA PRO A 43 0.45 38.04 -0.09
C PRO A 43 -0.71 39.05 -0.01
N GLU A 44 -0.66 40.09 -0.84
CA GLU A 44 -1.78 41.02 -1.02
C GLU A 44 -2.85 40.48 -1.98
N LYS A 45 -4.13 40.53 -1.58
CA LYS A 45 -5.27 40.06 -2.40
C LYS A 45 -5.39 40.81 -3.75
N GLN A 46 -4.95 42.06 -3.83
CA GLN A 46 -5.02 42.84 -5.08
C GLN A 46 -3.94 42.40 -6.08
N VAL A 47 -2.72 42.16 -5.60
CA VAL A 47 -1.59 41.66 -6.39
C VAL A 47 -1.90 40.24 -6.89
N LEU A 48 -2.51 39.39 -6.06
CA LEU A 48 -2.96 38.05 -6.44
C LEU A 48 -3.98 38.07 -7.60
N LYS A 49 -4.96 38.98 -7.55
CA LYS A 49 -5.95 39.14 -8.64
C LYS A 49 -5.32 39.70 -9.91
N ALA A 50 -4.36 40.62 -9.78
CA ALA A 50 -3.63 41.16 -10.90
C ALA A 50 -2.76 40.08 -11.58
N LEU A 51 -2.06 39.25 -10.79
CA LEU A 51 -1.23 38.16 -11.30
C LEU A 51 -2.06 37.09 -12.01
N THR A 52 -3.16 36.63 -11.39
CA THR A 52 -4.02 35.59 -12.01
C THR A 52 -4.66 36.10 -13.31
N LEU A 53 -5.05 37.37 -13.36
CA LEU A 53 -5.53 38.01 -14.59
C LEU A 53 -4.42 38.09 -15.65
N ALA A 54 -3.21 38.52 -15.27
CA ALA A 54 -2.06 38.61 -16.17
C ALA A 54 -1.72 37.25 -16.81
N ILE A 55 -1.66 36.19 -16.01
CA ILE A 55 -1.37 34.83 -16.49
C ILE A 55 -2.48 34.35 -17.43
N ARG A 56 -3.76 34.62 -17.11
CA ARG A 56 -4.89 34.24 -17.96
C ARG A 56 -4.92 35.01 -19.29
N VAL A 57 -4.54 36.28 -19.29
CA VAL A 57 -4.42 37.08 -20.54
C VAL A 57 -3.27 36.54 -21.39
N LEU A 58 -2.12 36.25 -20.78
CA LEU A 58 -1.01 35.59 -21.48
C LEU A 58 -1.44 34.25 -22.07
N SER A 59 -2.09 33.39 -21.29
CA SER A 59 -2.53 32.08 -21.78
C SER A 59 -3.51 32.22 -22.95
N GLN A 60 -4.49 33.13 -22.87
CA GLN A 60 -5.42 33.40 -23.95
C GLN A 60 -4.74 33.90 -25.23
N SER A 61 -3.71 34.74 -25.10
CA SER A 61 -2.92 35.20 -26.25
C SER A 61 -2.16 34.05 -26.93
N PHE A 62 -1.53 33.18 -26.15
CA PHE A 62 -0.86 31.99 -26.66
C PHE A 62 -1.84 30.98 -27.28
N VAL A 63 -3.03 30.80 -26.71
CA VAL A 63 -4.11 29.99 -27.29
C VAL A 63 -4.57 30.55 -28.64
N ALA A 64 -4.76 31.86 -28.75
CA ALA A 64 -5.11 32.52 -30.02
C ALA A 64 -4.00 32.41 -31.09
N MET A 65 -2.74 32.42 -30.66
CA MET A 65 -1.60 32.19 -31.57
C MET A 65 -1.53 30.73 -32.06
N CYS A 66 -1.86 29.76 -31.19
CA CYS A 66 -1.92 28.35 -31.57
C CYS A 66 -3.07 28.09 -32.58
N SER A 67 -4.25 28.68 -32.36
CA SER A 67 -5.39 28.51 -33.27
C SER A 67 -5.19 29.16 -34.64
N SER A 68 -4.38 30.21 -34.70
CA SER A 68 -3.97 30.86 -35.96
C SER A 68 -2.82 30.13 -36.68
N SER A 69 -2.34 28.99 -36.16
CA SER A 69 -1.25 28.16 -36.72
C SER A 69 0.08 28.90 -36.93
N THR A 70 0.30 30.00 -36.21
CA THR A 70 1.54 30.80 -36.32
C THR A 70 2.73 30.17 -35.60
N LEU A 71 2.46 29.19 -34.73
CA LEU A 71 3.45 28.52 -33.90
C LEU A 71 3.52 27.02 -34.23
N ASP A 72 4.68 26.57 -34.72
CA ASP A 72 4.94 25.15 -34.99
C ASP A 72 5.27 24.42 -33.68
N VAL A 73 4.32 23.63 -33.17
CA VAL A 73 4.46 22.86 -31.92
C VAL A 73 5.09 21.46 -32.17
N SER A 74 5.37 21.11 -33.43
CA SER A 74 5.72 19.74 -33.84
C SER A 74 7.11 19.27 -33.40
N HIS A 75 8.06 20.19 -33.20
CA HIS A 75 9.45 19.86 -32.88
C HIS A 75 9.79 20.22 -31.42
N VAL A 76 10.02 19.19 -30.60
CA VAL A 76 10.16 19.32 -29.15
C VAL A 76 11.40 18.57 -28.65
N ASN A 77 12.14 19.19 -27.74
CA ASN A 77 13.28 18.62 -27.02
C ASN A 77 12.87 17.47 -26.09
N GLU A 78 13.84 16.67 -25.65
CA GLU A 78 13.62 15.58 -24.68
C GLU A 78 12.95 16.05 -23.38
N SER A 79 13.21 17.29 -22.96
CA SER A 79 12.63 17.91 -21.76
C SER A 79 11.20 18.44 -21.95
N GLY A 80 10.68 18.45 -23.18
CA GLY A 80 9.35 19.00 -23.47
C GLY A 80 9.34 20.51 -23.77
N PHE A 81 10.43 21.09 -24.27
CA PHE A 81 10.45 22.48 -24.76
C PHE A 81 10.56 22.52 -26.28
N LEU A 82 10.01 23.56 -26.93
CA LEU A 82 10.10 23.70 -28.38
C LEU A 82 11.56 23.83 -28.82
N LEU A 83 11.93 23.09 -29.88
CA LEU A 83 13.22 23.20 -30.53
C LEU A 83 13.32 24.55 -31.24
N GLU A 84 14.40 25.29 -30.96
CA GLU A 84 14.73 26.45 -31.78
C GLU A 84 15.21 25.97 -33.15
N LYS A 85 14.47 26.28 -34.23
CA LYS A 85 14.93 25.99 -35.60
C LYS A 85 16.33 26.60 -35.83
N GLU A 86 17.18 25.89 -36.57
CA GLU A 86 18.51 26.36 -36.96
C GLU A 86 18.43 27.72 -37.68
N THR A 87 19.54 28.46 -37.68
CA THR A 87 19.65 29.85 -38.15
C THR A 87 19.30 30.01 -39.64
N SER A 88 18.01 30.08 -39.96
CA SER A 88 17.55 30.62 -41.24
C SER A 88 17.59 32.15 -41.15
N ASN A 89 18.29 32.82 -42.09
CA ASN A 89 18.34 34.28 -42.19
C ASN A 89 17.01 34.92 -42.63
N ASP A 90 15.95 34.13 -42.82
CA ASP A 90 14.63 34.61 -43.20
C ASP A 90 13.91 35.28 -42.02
N GLY A 91 13.34 36.46 -42.25
CA GLY A 91 12.64 37.23 -41.21
C GLY A 91 11.49 36.45 -40.55
N HIS A 92 10.81 35.57 -41.29
CA HIS A 92 9.79 34.68 -40.74
C HIS A 92 10.38 33.63 -39.78
N GLY A 93 11.57 33.11 -40.08
CA GLY A 93 12.27 32.15 -39.21
C GLY A 93 12.73 32.77 -37.89
N GLN A 94 13.17 34.04 -37.92
CA GLN A 94 13.52 34.78 -36.70
C GLN A 94 12.31 35.02 -35.80
N VAL A 95 11.16 35.40 -36.38
CA VAL A 95 9.91 35.58 -35.64
C VAL A 95 9.43 34.27 -35.03
N SER A 96 9.44 33.16 -35.79
CA SER A 96 9.08 31.83 -35.26
C SER A 96 10.00 31.38 -34.13
N ARG A 97 11.32 31.65 -34.21
CA ARG A 97 12.27 31.36 -33.13
C ARG A 97 11.97 32.17 -31.88
N TRP A 98 11.76 33.47 -32.04
CA TRP A 98 11.41 34.35 -30.94
C TRP A 98 10.11 33.91 -30.26
N MET A 99 9.09 33.53 -31.03
CA MET A 99 7.84 32.98 -30.50
C MET A 99 8.05 31.69 -29.70
N ALA A 100 8.86 30.76 -30.22
CA ALA A 100 9.21 29.52 -29.50
C ALA A 100 9.95 29.82 -28.18
N GLN A 101 10.83 30.83 -28.15
CA GLN A 101 11.51 31.29 -26.94
C GLN A 101 10.53 31.90 -25.92
N GLN A 102 9.58 32.71 -26.36
CA GLN A 102 8.56 33.27 -25.48
C GLN A 102 7.64 32.19 -24.90
N TRP A 103 7.22 31.23 -25.74
CA TRP A 103 6.46 30.06 -25.28
C TRP A 103 7.23 29.26 -24.23
N ASN A 104 8.48 28.88 -24.51
CA ASN A 104 9.31 28.13 -23.57
C ASN A 104 9.52 28.91 -22.25
N SER A 105 9.72 30.22 -22.35
CA SER A 105 9.87 31.09 -21.18
C SER A 105 8.59 31.23 -20.35
N PHE A 106 7.42 31.18 -21.01
CA PHE A 106 6.13 31.19 -20.34
C PHE A 106 5.81 29.83 -19.70
N VAL A 107 6.01 28.71 -20.40
CA VAL A 107 5.83 27.36 -19.85
C VAL A 107 6.77 27.14 -18.64
N PHE A 108 8.02 27.55 -18.74
CA PHE A 108 8.96 27.51 -17.61
C PHE A 108 8.45 28.34 -16.42
N PHE A 109 7.94 29.54 -16.68
CA PHE A 109 7.38 30.40 -15.64
C PHE A 109 6.16 29.77 -14.94
N VAL A 110 5.23 29.18 -15.70
CA VAL A 110 4.06 28.49 -15.14
C VAL A 110 4.48 27.30 -14.30
N HIS A 111 5.42 26.49 -14.77
CA HIS A 111 5.69 25.19 -14.16
C HIS A 111 6.74 25.22 -13.04
N GLU A 112 7.79 26.04 -13.17
CA GLU A 112 8.86 26.13 -12.16
C GLU A 112 8.62 27.25 -11.13
N GLN A 113 7.82 28.27 -11.43
CA GLN A 113 7.58 29.39 -10.50
C GLN A 113 6.14 29.38 -9.95
N LEU A 114 5.13 29.31 -10.80
CA LEU A 114 3.74 29.45 -10.35
C LEU A 114 3.19 28.19 -9.67
N LEU A 115 3.46 26.99 -10.20
CA LEU A 115 3.03 25.73 -9.59
C LEU A 115 3.68 25.47 -8.22
N LEU A 116 4.89 25.98 -7.99
CA LEU A 116 5.63 25.83 -6.73
C LEU A 116 5.39 27.01 -5.76
N SER A 117 4.49 27.94 -6.10
CA SER A 117 4.18 29.09 -5.26
C SER A 117 3.55 28.68 -3.92
N PRO A 118 3.78 29.43 -2.83
CA PRO A 118 3.20 29.11 -1.51
C PRO A 118 1.66 29.28 -1.49
N VAL A 119 1.11 30.05 -2.42
CA VAL A 119 -0.30 30.44 -2.44
C VAL A 119 -1.16 29.45 -3.25
N SER A 120 -2.08 28.77 -2.58
CA SER A 120 -2.98 27.75 -3.19
C SER A 120 -3.73 28.20 -4.45
N PRO A 121 -4.43 29.35 -4.49
CA PRO A 121 -5.16 29.76 -5.70
C PRO A 121 -4.27 30.09 -6.90
N VAL A 122 -2.99 30.47 -6.69
CA VAL A 122 -2.04 30.67 -7.81
C VAL A 122 -1.67 29.33 -8.42
N ARG A 123 -1.42 28.31 -7.59
CA ARG A 123 -1.09 26.96 -8.07
C ARG A 123 -2.22 26.34 -8.88
N LEU A 124 -3.46 26.47 -8.40
CA LEU A 124 -4.63 25.94 -9.12
C LEU A 124 -4.85 26.68 -10.44
N ALA A 125 -4.75 28.01 -10.45
CA ALA A 125 -4.83 28.79 -11.69
C ALA A 125 -3.70 28.43 -12.68
N ALA A 126 -2.50 28.14 -12.19
CA ALA A 126 -1.39 27.68 -13.03
C ALA A 126 -1.65 26.31 -13.66
N LEU A 127 -2.25 25.38 -12.92
CA LEU A 127 -2.67 24.08 -13.44
C LEU A 127 -3.75 24.22 -14.52
N GLU A 128 -4.79 25.02 -14.27
CA GLU A 128 -5.84 25.32 -15.25
C GLU A 128 -5.25 25.92 -16.54
N VAL A 129 -4.33 26.88 -16.38
CA VAL A 129 -3.64 27.51 -17.51
C VAL A 129 -2.80 26.49 -18.28
N SER A 130 -2.04 25.62 -17.59
CA SER A 130 -1.27 24.57 -18.25
C SER A 130 -2.16 23.65 -19.08
N MET A 131 -3.32 23.25 -18.56
CA MET A 131 -4.25 22.40 -19.30
C MET A 131 -4.91 23.12 -20.47
N SER A 132 -5.23 24.42 -20.33
CA SER A 132 -5.75 25.22 -21.45
C SER A 132 -4.74 25.38 -22.59
N LEU A 133 -3.45 25.51 -22.25
CA LEU A 133 -2.36 25.55 -23.24
C LEU A 133 -2.20 24.21 -23.95
N GLU A 134 -2.33 23.10 -23.21
CA GLU A 134 -2.27 21.75 -23.78
C GLU A 134 -3.39 21.50 -24.79
N VAL A 135 -4.62 21.91 -24.47
CA VAL A 135 -5.75 21.80 -25.41
C VAL A 135 -5.47 22.58 -26.70
N ALA A 136 -5.02 23.83 -26.59
CA ALA A 136 -4.73 24.66 -27.75
C ALA A 136 -3.55 24.14 -28.59
N ALA A 137 -2.50 23.63 -27.92
CA ALA A 137 -1.35 23.02 -28.56
C ALA A 137 -1.71 21.72 -29.29
N CYS A 138 -2.60 20.91 -28.72
CA CYS A 138 -3.13 19.73 -29.40
C CYS A 138 -4.00 20.14 -30.60
N GLU A 139 -4.87 21.16 -30.45
CA GLU A 139 -5.75 21.61 -31.54
C GLU A 139 -5.00 22.14 -32.77
N SER A 140 -3.86 22.81 -32.59
CA SER A 140 -3.02 23.25 -33.71
C SER A 140 -2.41 22.06 -34.46
N LEU A 141 -2.12 20.96 -33.77
CA LEU A 141 -1.61 19.70 -34.33
C LEU A 141 -2.70 18.80 -34.95
N SER A 142 -3.98 19.21 -34.87
CA SER A 142 -5.12 18.47 -35.44
C SER A 142 -4.99 18.26 -36.96
N CYS A 143 -4.33 19.18 -37.67
CA CYS A 143 -4.03 19.05 -39.10
C CYS A 143 -3.14 17.84 -39.43
N ASP A 144 -2.29 17.42 -38.47
CA ASP A 144 -1.18 16.49 -38.66
C ASP A 144 -1.48 15.08 -38.11
N ALA A 145 -2.67 14.58 -38.45
CA ALA A 145 -3.22 13.26 -38.07
C ALA A 145 -3.66 13.09 -36.59
N GLY A 146 -3.87 14.18 -35.86
CA GLY A 146 -4.38 14.14 -34.47
C GLY A 146 -3.36 13.55 -33.50
N LYS A 147 -2.22 14.24 -33.36
CA LYS A 147 -1.17 13.90 -32.40
C LYS A 147 -1.41 14.65 -31.09
N TRP A 148 -1.14 13.97 -29.97
CA TRP A 148 -1.02 14.63 -28.67
C TRP A 148 0.21 15.54 -28.67
N SER A 149 0.09 16.74 -28.10
CA SER A 149 1.20 17.68 -28.04
C SER A 149 2.15 17.30 -26.90
N THR A 150 3.46 17.21 -27.17
CA THR A 150 4.42 16.91 -26.09
C THR A 150 4.67 18.13 -25.19
N THR A 151 4.30 19.33 -25.62
CA THR A 151 4.44 20.59 -24.90
C THR A 151 3.07 21.26 -24.71
N PRO A 152 2.71 21.72 -23.49
CA PRO A 152 3.47 21.75 -22.24
C PRO A 152 3.39 20.48 -21.36
N PHE A 153 2.61 19.47 -21.73
CA PHE A 153 2.31 18.32 -20.86
C PHE A 153 3.56 17.60 -20.32
N ARG A 154 4.59 17.35 -21.14
CA ARG A 154 5.81 16.68 -20.67
C ARG A 154 6.54 17.49 -19.59
N VAL A 155 6.58 18.82 -19.75
CA VAL A 155 7.18 19.70 -18.73
C VAL A 155 6.35 19.61 -17.45
N LEU A 156 5.02 19.60 -17.56
CA LEU A 156 4.11 19.50 -16.41
C LEU A 156 4.37 18.20 -15.64
N VAL A 157 4.39 17.06 -16.33
CA VAL A 157 4.65 15.77 -15.69
C VAL A 157 6.05 15.75 -15.08
N ASN A 158 7.07 16.28 -15.77
CA ASN A 158 8.42 16.37 -15.21
C ASN A 158 8.50 17.21 -13.94
N THR A 159 7.80 18.35 -13.86
CA THR A 159 7.80 19.17 -12.64
C THR A 159 7.01 18.53 -11.51
N LEU A 160 5.83 17.96 -11.81
CA LEU A 160 5.01 17.24 -10.84
C LEU A 160 5.73 16.03 -10.22
N LEU A 161 6.59 15.35 -10.99
CA LEU A 161 7.29 14.17 -10.52
C LEU A 161 8.66 14.48 -9.88
N ASN A 162 9.43 15.42 -10.43
CA ASN A 162 10.79 15.71 -9.92
C ASN A 162 10.80 16.68 -8.72
N ARG A 163 9.78 17.51 -8.55
CA ARG A 163 9.70 18.50 -7.46
C ARG A 163 8.63 18.09 -6.43
N SER A 164 8.80 18.51 -5.18
CA SER A 164 7.76 18.32 -4.17
C SER A 164 6.64 19.34 -4.37
N VAL A 165 5.55 18.91 -4.98
CA VAL A 165 4.35 19.74 -5.18
C VAL A 165 3.42 19.58 -3.97
N ALA A 166 2.71 20.66 -3.61
CA ALA A 166 1.71 20.64 -2.54
C ALA A 166 0.53 19.72 -2.88
N GLU A 167 -0.04 19.07 -1.85
CA GLU A 167 -1.15 18.09 -1.99
C GLU A 167 -2.34 18.66 -2.76
N ASP A 168 -2.70 19.95 -2.57
CA ASP A 168 -3.80 20.61 -3.30
C ASP A 168 -3.72 20.42 -4.84
N VAL A 169 -2.53 20.51 -5.41
CA VAL A 169 -2.33 20.40 -6.87
C VAL A 169 -2.39 18.94 -7.29
N VAL A 170 -1.87 18.03 -6.46
CA VAL A 170 -1.90 16.59 -6.72
C VAL A 170 -3.35 16.10 -6.67
N ASP A 171 -4.15 16.61 -5.72
CA ASP A 171 -5.59 16.32 -5.60
C ASP A 171 -6.34 16.91 -6.80
N ALA A 172 -6.15 18.19 -7.12
CA ALA A 172 -6.80 18.82 -8.27
C ALA A 172 -6.45 18.13 -9.60
N MET A 173 -5.18 17.76 -9.81
CA MET A 173 -4.74 17.02 -10.99
C MET A 173 -5.36 15.62 -11.07
N ALA A 174 -5.43 14.91 -9.93
CA ALA A 174 -6.01 13.57 -9.87
C ALA A 174 -7.52 13.60 -10.12
N GLU A 175 -8.26 14.36 -9.33
CA GLU A 175 -9.73 14.37 -9.32
C GLU A 175 -10.31 15.11 -10.54
N SER A 176 -9.76 16.28 -10.90
CA SER A 176 -10.35 17.10 -11.97
C SER A 176 -9.88 16.71 -13.37
N TYR A 177 -8.75 16.00 -13.50
CA TYR A 177 -8.20 15.67 -14.80
C TYR A 177 -7.98 14.16 -15.02
N LEU A 178 -7.19 13.48 -14.17
CA LEU A 178 -6.83 12.08 -14.40
C LEU A 178 -8.00 11.09 -14.24
N GLU A 179 -8.92 11.35 -13.31
CA GLU A 179 -10.13 10.54 -13.15
C GLU A 179 -11.15 10.81 -14.26
N ILE A 180 -11.32 12.09 -14.63
CA ILE A 180 -12.35 12.56 -15.55
C ILE A 180 -12.02 12.30 -17.02
N TYR A 181 -10.77 12.49 -17.44
CA TYR A 181 -10.38 12.47 -18.86
C TYR A 181 -9.45 11.29 -19.20
N ASP A 182 -9.85 10.48 -20.18
CA ASP A 182 -9.12 9.26 -20.56
C ASP A 182 -7.83 9.55 -21.35
N ASP A 183 -7.82 10.63 -22.15
CA ASP A 183 -6.64 11.06 -22.90
C ASP A 183 -5.50 11.50 -22.00
N VAL A 184 -5.80 12.36 -21.02
CA VAL A 184 -4.83 12.82 -20.02
C VAL A 184 -4.29 11.63 -19.23
N ARG A 185 -5.14 10.68 -18.83
CA ARG A 185 -4.72 9.49 -18.07
C ARG A 185 -3.77 8.60 -18.87
N TYR A 186 -4.08 8.32 -20.14
CA TYR A 186 -3.25 7.51 -21.02
C TYR A 186 -1.86 8.14 -21.20
N GLU A 187 -1.82 9.44 -21.51
CA GLU A 187 -0.57 10.16 -21.74
C GLU A 187 0.25 10.34 -20.46
N PHE A 188 -0.41 10.58 -19.33
CA PHE A 188 0.24 10.64 -18.03
C PHE A 188 0.97 9.33 -17.71
N CYS A 189 0.29 8.18 -17.88
CA CYS A 189 0.90 6.87 -17.62
C CYS A 189 2.11 6.61 -18.54
N ARG A 190 2.02 7.02 -19.81
CA ARG A 190 3.10 6.88 -20.79
C ARG A 190 4.31 7.73 -20.44
N GLU A 191 4.11 9.00 -20.09
CA GLU A 191 5.19 9.90 -19.67
C GLU A 191 5.81 9.48 -18.33
N ALA A 192 4.99 9.06 -17.35
CA ALA A 192 5.48 8.55 -16.07
C ALA A 192 6.38 7.33 -16.25
N ALA A 193 5.98 6.36 -17.08
CA ALA A 193 6.79 5.19 -17.40
C ALA A 193 8.12 5.57 -18.09
N ARG A 194 8.10 6.56 -19.01
CA ARG A 194 9.33 7.05 -19.66
C ARG A 194 10.30 7.69 -18.67
N ILE A 195 9.79 8.53 -17.78
CA ILE A 195 10.60 9.23 -16.77
C ILE A 195 11.24 8.21 -15.82
N LEU A 196 10.48 7.23 -15.33
CA LEU A 196 10.99 6.18 -14.45
C LEU A 196 12.09 5.33 -15.11
N ARG A 197 12.01 5.09 -16.41
CA ARG A 197 13.03 4.33 -17.17
C ARG A 197 14.30 5.10 -17.48
N LYS A 198 14.32 6.43 -17.37
CA LYS A 198 15.50 7.26 -17.67
C LYS A 198 16.32 7.60 -16.41
N ILE A 199 15.75 7.42 -15.22
CA ILE A 199 16.35 7.89 -13.97
C ILE A 199 17.29 6.82 -13.37
N PRO A 200 18.60 7.12 -13.19
CA PRO A 200 19.53 6.22 -12.49
C PRO A 200 19.42 6.35 -10.95
N ASP A 201 19.54 5.22 -10.24
CA ASP A 201 19.35 5.09 -8.78
C ASP A 201 20.31 5.89 -7.92
N THR A 202 21.50 6.20 -8.43
CA THR A 202 22.58 6.83 -7.68
C THR A 202 22.34 8.31 -7.39
N SER A 203 21.27 8.89 -7.96
CA SER A 203 21.00 10.32 -7.87
C SER A 203 20.01 10.63 -6.74
N SER A 204 20.51 11.18 -5.63
CA SER A 204 19.68 11.71 -4.52
C SER A 204 18.61 12.71 -4.99
N ARG A 205 18.82 13.39 -6.14
CA ARG A 205 17.86 14.33 -6.73
C ARG A 205 16.54 13.67 -7.16
N TYR A 206 16.55 12.39 -7.52
CA TYR A 206 15.37 11.70 -8.04
C TYR A 206 14.76 10.68 -7.07
N ALA A 207 15.23 10.65 -5.81
CA ALA A 207 14.72 9.74 -4.79
C ALA A 207 13.20 9.88 -4.59
N HIS A 208 12.66 11.10 -4.72
CA HIS A 208 11.24 11.38 -4.52
C HIS A 208 10.35 11.04 -5.72
N VAL A 209 10.93 10.83 -6.91
CA VAL A 209 10.16 10.65 -8.16
C VAL A 209 9.23 9.45 -8.06
N ARG A 210 9.72 8.31 -7.56
CA ARG A 210 8.89 7.11 -7.38
C ARG A 210 7.77 7.31 -6.36
N SER A 211 8.05 8.01 -5.26
CA SER A 211 7.02 8.37 -4.26
C SER A 211 5.92 9.23 -4.89
N HIS A 212 6.29 10.24 -5.69
CA HIS A 212 5.33 11.09 -6.38
C HIS A 212 4.53 10.33 -7.44
N VAL A 213 5.18 9.53 -8.30
CA VAL A 213 4.48 8.69 -9.29
C VAL A 213 3.47 7.78 -8.58
N ARG A 214 3.89 7.12 -7.50
CA ARG A 214 3.02 6.28 -6.67
C ARG A 214 1.81 7.06 -6.14
N LYS A 215 1.99 8.28 -5.63
CA LYS A 215 0.87 9.12 -5.13
C LYS A 215 -0.18 9.34 -6.22
N PHE A 216 0.25 9.65 -7.44
CA PHE A 216 -0.67 9.82 -8.57
C PHE A 216 -1.33 8.49 -8.97
N LEU A 217 -0.54 7.42 -9.16
CA LEU A 217 -1.07 6.13 -9.61
C LEU A 217 -2.06 5.51 -8.62
N ILE A 218 -1.89 5.71 -7.30
CA ILE A 218 -2.84 5.24 -6.28
C ILE A 218 -4.20 5.97 -6.38
N ARG A 219 -4.20 7.23 -6.80
CA ARG A 219 -5.43 8.02 -6.96
C ARG A 219 -6.16 7.73 -8.25
N ILE A 220 -5.50 7.14 -9.25
CA ILE A 220 -6.16 6.68 -10.48
C ILE A 220 -6.98 5.41 -10.15
N THR A 221 -8.25 5.61 -9.80
CA THR A 221 -9.18 4.52 -9.49
C THR A 221 -10.15 4.20 -10.63
N ALA A 222 -10.44 5.18 -11.49
CA ALA A 222 -11.32 5.03 -12.65
C ALA A 222 -10.57 4.50 -13.87
N ILE A 223 -10.26 3.20 -13.88
CA ILE A 223 -9.63 2.55 -15.06
C ILE A 223 -10.73 1.89 -15.90
N PRO A 224 -10.77 2.12 -17.22
CA PRO A 224 -11.83 1.62 -18.08
C PRO A 224 -11.77 0.10 -18.17
N THR A 225 -12.86 -0.52 -17.76
CA THR A 225 -13.09 -1.96 -17.86
C THR A 225 -13.82 -2.34 -19.14
N GLU A 226 -14.63 -1.43 -19.69
CA GLU A 226 -15.43 -1.60 -20.90
C GLU A 226 -15.11 -0.50 -21.91
N ASP A 227 -15.26 -0.78 -23.21
CA ASP A 227 -15.04 0.20 -24.28
C ASP A 227 -15.98 1.42 -24.14
N ASP A 228 -17.19 1.20 -23.61
CA ASP A 228 -18.19 2.24 -23.36
C ASP A 228 -17.79 3.19 -22.22
N HIS A 229 -16.76 2.88 -21.43
CA HIS A 229 -16.25 3.83 -20.43
C HIS A 229 -15.39 4.93 -21.07
N LEU A 230 -14.96 4.76 -22.33
CA LEU A 230 -14.10 5.70 -23.08
C LEU A 230 -14.91 6.81 -23.76
N ASN A 231 -15.44 7.73 -22.95
CA ASN A 231 -16.36 8.76 -23.45
C ASN A 231 -15.87 10.18 -23.27
N ASN A 232 -14.92 10.41 -22.37
CA ASN A 232 -14.57 11.76 -21.95
C ASN A 232 -13.12 12.07 -22.29
N PHE A 233 -12.97 12.99 -23.25
CA PHE A 233 -11.67 13.43 -23.76
C PHE A 233 -11.54 14.93 -23.51
N LEU A 234 -10.40 15.34 -22.95
CA LEU A 234 -10.09 16.75 -22.75
C LEU A 234 -9.99 17.47 -24.11
N VAL A 235 -9.44 16.78 -25.11
CA VAL A 235 -9.14 17.35 -26.42
C VAL A 235 -10.25 17.02 -27.44
N PRO A 236 -10.99 18.02 -27.97
CA PRO A 236 -12.16 17.76 -28.82
C PRO A 236 -11.87 17.01 -30.12
N HIS A 237 -10.69 17.16 -30.74
CA HIS A 237 -10.37 16.46 -31.99
C HIS A 237 -9.95 15.00 -31.76
N LEU A 238 -9.49 14.63 -30.56
CA LEU A 238 -9.17 13.26 -30.16
C LEU A 238 -10.43 12.45 -29.82
N SER A 239 -11.53 13.13 -29.44
CA SER A 239 -12.82 12.50 -29.12
C SER A 239 -13.46 11.73 -30.28
N LYS A 240 -13.16 12.09 -31.53
CA LYS A 240 -13.72 11.43 -32.70
C LYS A 240 -13.06 10.04 -32.82
N ALA A 241 -13.80 8.95 -32.67
CA ALA A 241 -13.25 7.61 -32.90
C ALA A 241 -12.71 7.47 -34.35
N PRO A 242 -11.63 6.72 -34.58
CA PRO A 242 -11.17 6.41 -35.93
C PRO A 242 -12.26 5.63 -36.68
N LYS A 243 -12.51 5.99 -37.95
CA LYS A 243 -13.45 5.24 -38.79
C LYS A 243 -12.87 3.84 -39.02
N ARG A 244 -13.34 2.82 -38.29
CA ARG A 244 -13.01 1.42 -38.57
C ARG A 244 -13.27 1.14 -40.06
N LYS A 245 -12.21 0.90 -40.85
CA LYS A 245 -12.37 0.45 -42.23
C LYS A 245 -13.01 -0.92 -42.17
N LYS A 246 -14.27 -1.04 -42.59
CA LYS A 246 -14.92 -2.34 -42.83
C LYS A 246 -14.07 -3.10 -43.84
N VAL A 247 -13.27 -4.05 -43.38
CA VAL A 247 -12.62 -5.03 -44.26
C VAL A 247 -13.76 -5.81 -44.91
N LYS A 248 -13.93 -5.63 -46.23
CA LYS A 248 -14.86 -6.45 -47.01
C LYS A 248 -14.36 -7.89 -46.95
N ALA A 249 -15.20 -8.77 -46.44
CA ALA A 249 -14.96 -10.21 -46.45
C ALA A 249 -14.82 -10.69 -47.90
N SER A 250 -13.60 -11.01 -48.33
CA SER A 250 -13.35 -11.75 -49.56
C SER A 250 -12.38 -12.90 -49.30
N GLN A 251 -12.98 -14.08 -49.27
CA GLN A 251 -12.46 -15.43 -49.55
C GLN A 251 -11.34 -16.02 -48.67
N LYS A 252 -11.70 -17.13 -48.01
CA LYS A 252 -10.84 -18.08 -47.28
C LYS A 252 -9.60 -18.52 -48.07
N PRO A 253 -8.47 -18.74 -47.39
CA PRO A 253 -7.62 -19.90 -47.63
C PRO A 253 -7.71 -20.91 -46.46
N LYS A 254 -7.24 -22.12 -46.75
CA LYS A 254 -7.47 -23.37 -46.02
C LYS A 254 -6.68 -23.49 -44.70
N PHE A 255 -7.32 -24.26 -43.81
CA PHE A 255 -6.85 -24.97 -42.63
C PHE A 255 -5.34 -25.26 -42.58
N GLY A 256 -4.71 -24.83 -41.48
CA GLY A 256 -3.41 -25.25 -40.96
C GLY A 256 -3.46 -25.07 -39.45
N GLU A 257 -3.35 -26.18 -38.74
CA GLU A 257 -3.42 -26.37 -37.29
C GLU A 257 -2.21 -25.69 -36.62
N ASP A 258 -2.47 -24.73 -35.72
CA ASP A 258 -1.72 -24.45 -34.47
C ASP A 258 -2.10 -23.08 -33.87
N GLY A 259 -2.79 -23.11 -32.72
CA GLY A 259 -2.81 -22.05 -31.69
C GLY A 259 -3.56 -20.75 -32.01
N GLU A 260 -4.86 -20.70 -31.68
CA GLU A 260 -5.64 -19.45 -31.60
C GLU A 260 -5.02 -18.48 -30.58
N GLY A 261 -4.28 -17.48 -31.06
CA GLY A 261 -4.05 -16.23 -30.32
C GLY A 261 -5.22 -15.30 -30.63
N SER A 262 -5.85 -14.75 -29.58
CA SER A 262 -6.93 -13.77 -29.76
C SER A 262 -6.41 -12.50 -30.44
N GLU A 263 -7.27 -11.76 -31.16
CA GLU A 263 -6.89 -10.45 -31.74
C GLU A 263 -6.36 -9.49 -30.65
N GLU A 264 -6.80 -9.66 -29.40
CA GLU A 264 -6.31 -8.96 -28.22
C GLU A 264 -4.84 -9.32 -27.86
N ASP A 265 -4.43 -10.58 -28.07
CA ASP A 265 -3.05 -11.02 -27.84
C ASP A 265 -2.07 -10.46 -28.88
N GLU A 266 -2.51 -10.30 -30.13
CA GLU A 266 -1.74 -9.63 -31.17
C GLU A 266 -1.64 -8.12 -30.90
N ASP A 267 -2.75 -7.46 -30.59
CA ASP A 267 -2.77 -6.04 -30.22
C ASP A 267 -1.90 -5.76 -28.98
N MET A 268 -1.89 -6.69 -28.02
CA MET A 268 -1.06 -6.59 -26.82
C MET A 268 0.44 -6.79 -27.10
N LYS A 269 0.81 -7.78 -27.93
CA LYS A 269 2.20 -7.97 -28.37
C LYS A 269 2.69 -6.77 -29.18
N GLU A 270 1.81 -6.19 -30.01
CA GLU A 270 2.11 -5.05 -30.84
C GLU A 270 2.31 -3.77 -30.00
N ALA A 271 1.43 -3.50 -29.02
CA ALA A 271 1.60 -2.41 -28.07
C ALA A 271 2.87 -2.55 -27.20
N MET A 272 3.20 -3.78 -26.80
CA MET A 272 4.44 -4.07 -26.06
C MET A 272 5.70 -3.78 -26.90
N SER A 273 5.68 -4.11 -28.20
CA SER A 273 6.80 -3.85 -29.11
C SER A 273 6.99 -2.36 -29.45
N LEU A 274 5.90 -1.59 -29.51
CA LEU A 274 5.96 -0.14 -29.77
C LEU A 274 6.50 0.64 -28.56
N VAL A 275 6.26 0.16 -27.34
CA VAL A 275 6.83 0.74 -26.11
C VAL A 275 8.33 0.42 -25.94
N GLN A 276 8.85 -0.60 -26.63
CA GLN A 276 10.27 -0.95 -26.67
C GLN A 276 11.05 -0.22 -27.78
N ASN A 277 10.40 0.16 -28.89
CA ASN A 277 11.03 0.81 -30.05
C ASN A 277 11.36 2.31 -29.89
N ASP A 278 11.20 2.91 -28.69
CA ASP A 278 11.76 4.24 -28.39
C ASP A 278 13.28 4.16 -28.06
N GLN A 279 13.87 2.97 -28.19
CA GLN A 279 15.31 2.73 -28.16
C GLN A 279 15.91 2.99 -29.56
N GLY A 280 16.51 4.16 -29.75
CA GLY A 280 17.41 4.40 -30.86
C GLY A 280 18.60 3.44 -30.78
N SER A 281 18.61 2.43 -31.65
CA SER A 281 19.82 1.70 -32.04
C SER A 281 19.96 1.87 -33.54
N GLU A 282 20.93 2.68 -33.94
CA GLU A 282 21.46 2.74 -35.29
C GLU A 282 22.32 1.51 -35.48
N ASP A 283 21.79 0.48 -36.12
CA ASP A 283 22.59 -0.55 -36.80
C ASP A 283 21.91 -0.88 -38.13
N GLU A 284 22.38 -0.23 -39.18
CA GLU A 284 22.06 -0.56 -40.55
C GLU A 284 22.86 -1.80 -40.97
N ASN A 285 22.16 -2.88 -41.35
CA ASN A 285 22.27 -3.58 -42.64
C ASN A 285 21.96 -5.08 -42.53
N ALA A 286 20.70 -5.45 -42.82
CA ALA A 286 20.29 -6.60 -43.64
C ALA A 286 18.74 -6.68 -43.65
N ASP A 287 18.15 -7.09 -44.76
CA ASP A 287 16.72 -7.38 -44.98
C ASP A 287 15.79 -6.19 -45.32
N ILE A 288 16.04 -5.59 -46.48
CA ILE A 288 15.33 -4.40 -46.97
C ILE A 288 13.93 -4.72 -47.57
N GLU A 289 13.62 -5.95 -47.99
CA GLU A 289 12.34 -6.22 -48.71
C GLU A 289 11.21 -6.78 -47.83
N ALA A 290 11.49 -7.63 -46.82
CA ALA A 290 10.46 -8.10 -45.89
C ALA A 290 10.04 -7.03 -44.84
N SER A 291 10.92 -6.06 -44.60
CA SER A 291 10.73 -4.95 -43.67
C SER A 291 9.71 -3.91 -44.17
N GLN A 292 9.63 -3.69 -45.49
CA GLN A 292 8.75 -2.66 -46.07
C GLN A 292 7.26 -2.99 -45.92
N ASN A 293 6.87 -4.26 -46.07
CA ASN A 293 5.47 -4.69 -45.88
C ASN A 293 5.05 -4.79 -44.40
N ARG A 294 6.00 -4.95 -43.45
CA ARG A 294 5.73 -4.81 -42.00
C ARG A 294 5.66 -3.36 -41.57
N ARG A 295 6.46 -2.46 -42.16
CA ARG A 295 6.44 -1.01 -41.86
C ARG A 295 5.15 -0.31 -42.29
N THR A 296 4.49 -0.77 -43.36
CA THR A 296 3.22 -0.18 -43.84
C THR A 296 1.99 -0.57 -43.02
N ARG A 297 2.05 -1.62 -42.19
CA ARG A 297 1.04 -1.95 -41.16
C ARG A 297 1.32 -1.33 -39.78
N ARG A 298 2.50 -0.70 -39.60
CA ARG A 298 3.15 -0.55 -38.29
C ARG A 298 2.86 0.71 -37.49
N ASN A 299 2.13 1.67 -38.03
CA ASN A 299 1.87 2.93 -37.33
C ASN A 299 0.36 3.10 -37.12
N LYS A 300 -0.21 2.32 -36.19
CA LYS A 300 -1.48 2.71 -35.58
C LYS A 300 -1.31 4.14 -35.07
N THR A 301 -2.15 5.04 -35.57
CA THR A 301 -2.07 6.45 -35.16
C THR A 301 -2.28 6.55 -33.65
N LEU A 302 -1.65 7.51 -32.97
CA LEU A 302 -1.79 7.70 -31.52
C LEU A 302 -3.27 7.70 -31.09
N ARG A 303 -4.13 8.29 -31.91
CA ARG A 303 -5.59 8.25 -31.78
C ARG A 303 -6.18 6.84 -31.78
N GLU A 304 -5.72 5.94 -32.65
CA GLU A 304 -6.18 4.55 -32.67
C GLU A 304 -5.74 3.78 -31.42
N LEU A 305 -4.57 4.10 -30.86
CA LEU A 305 -4.11 3.53 -29.60
C LEU A 305 -4.91 4.06 -28.40
N MET A 306 -5.27 5.34 -28.39
CA MET A 306 -6.04 5.93 -27.28
C MET A 306 -7.45 5.37 -27.15
N HIS A 307 -8.10 5.07 -28.28
CA HIS A 307 -9.43 4.45 -28.31
C HIS A 307 -9.39 2.92 -28.06
N GLY A 308 -8.19 2.32 -27.96
CA GLY A 308 -8.02 0.91 -27.64
C GLY A 308 -7.94 0.68 -26.14
N LEU A 309 -8.91 -0.02 -25.56
CA LEU A 309 -8.90 -0.40 -24.15
C LEU A 309 -7.63 -1.17 -23.75
N ALA A 310 -7.18 -2.08 -24.61
CA ALA A 310 -5.94 -2.84 -24.39
C ALA A 310 -4.70 -1.94 -24.27
N ALA A 311 -4.61 -0.89 -25.10
CA ALA A 311 -3.50 0.05 -25.06
C ALA A 311 -3.54 0.94 -23.79
N GLN A 312 -4.72 1.33 -23.33
CA GLN A 312 -4.85 2.06 -22.07
C GLN A 312 -4.45 1.22 -20.86
N ARG A 313 -4.92 -0.04 -20.79
CA ARG A 313 -4.49 -0.98 -19.75
C ARG A 313 -2.99 -1.24 -19.83
N GLN A 314 -2.42 -1.35 -21.04
CA GLN A 314 -0.98 -1.53 -21.22
C GLN A 314 -0.18 -0.32 -20.78
N ALA A 315 -0.64 0.91 -21.04
CA ALA A 315 0.03 2.13 -20.57
C ALA A 315 0.03 2.20 -19.04
N PHE A 316 -1.12 1.96 -18.41
CA PHE A 316 -1.27 1.89 -16.96
C PHE A 316 -0.38 0.79 -16.35
N ALA A 317 -0.41 -0.41 -16.94
CA ALA A 317 0.42 -1.53 -16.51
C ALA A 317 1.90 -1.23 -16.65
N SER A 318 2.33 -0.59 -17.75
CA SER A 318 3.72 -0.21 -17.94
C SER A 318 4.19 0.77 -16.86
N ALA A 319 3.36 1.72 -16.45
CA ALA A 319 3.67 2.67 -15.38
C ALA A 319 3.86 1.93 -14.04
N TRP A 320 2.92 1.07 -13.65
CA TRP A 320 3.02 0.27 -12.42
C TRP A 320 4.19 -0.72 -12.43
N LEU A 321 4.41 -1.42 -13.54
CA LEU A 321 5.52 -2.36 -13.67
C LEU A 321 6.86 -1.63 -13.61
N THR A 322 7.02 -0.46 -14.23
CA THR A 322 8.26 0.35 -14.10
C THR A 322 8.46 0.94 -12.71
N LEU A 323 7.38 1.13 -11.96
CA LEU A 323 7.43 1.61 -10.58
C LEU A 323 7.86 0.48 -9.62
N LEU A 324 7.29 -0.72 -9.79
CA LEU A 324 7.48 -1.85 -8.88
C LEU A 324 8.71 -2.70 -9.22
N LEU A 325 8.98 -2.92 -10.51
CA LEU A 325 10.09 -3.76 -10.96
C LEU A 325 11.32 -2.88 -11.20
N PRO A 326 12.45 -3.14 -10.52
CA PRO A 326 13.71 -2.48 -10.83
C PRO A 326 14.15 -2.89 -12.25
N ALA A 327 14.34 -1.91 -13.13
CA ALA A 327 14.93 -2.17 -14.43
C ALA A 327 16.45 -2.12 -14.31
N THR A 328 17.18 -3.06 -14.93
CA THR A 328 18.64 -2.96 -15.02
C THR A 328 19.02 -2.50 -16.42
N GLN A 329 19.91 -1.51 -16.51
CA GLN A 329 20.52 -1.12 -17.79
C GLN A 329 22.05 -1.24 -17.67
N PRO A 330 22.73 -1.76 -18.70
CA PRO A 330 24.18 -1.72 -18.74
C PRO A 330 24.62 -0.26 -18.88
N SER A 331 25.34 0.24 -17.88
CA SER A 331 26.01 1.54 -18.00
C SER A 331 27.12 1.45 -19.05
N SER A 332 27.54 2.59 -19.62
CA SER A 332 28.70 2.68 -20.53
C SER A 332 30.00 2.13 -19.92
N ASN A 333 30.02 1.94 -18.60
CA ASN A 333 31.11 1.42 -17.78
C ASN A 333 31.09 -0.12 -17.68
N GLY A 334 30.10 -0.79 -18.26
CA GLY A 334 29.88 -2.25 -18.12
C GLY A 334 29.28 -2.69 -16.78
N SER A 335 28.99 -1.77 -15.85
CA SER A 335 28.26 -2.07 -14.62
C SER A 335 26.74 -2.00 -14.83
N LEU A 336 26.01 -2.96 -14.27
CA LEU A 336 24.55 -2.93 -14.25
C LEU A 336 24.09 -1.82 -13.31
N GLN A 337 23.56 -0.73 -13.86
CA GLN A 337 22.85 0.25 -13.06
C GLN A 337 21.43 -0.25 -12.88
N ILE A 338 21.00 -0.35 -11.63
CA ILE A 338 19.59 -0.49 -11.29
C ILE A 338 18.96 0.88 -11.52
N LEU A 339 17.81 0.89 -12.21
CA LEU A 339 17.03 2.07 -12.51
C LEU A 339 15.73 2.07 -11.70
N GLY A 340 15.47 3.29 -11.23
CA GLY A 340 14.52 3.68 -10.22
C GLY A 340 14.90 3.27 -8.78
N GLY A 341 14.94 4.29 -7.91
CA GLY A 341 15.43 4.18 -6.54
C GLY A 341 14.48 3.42 -5.57
N PRO A 342 14.92 3.16 -4.33
CA PRO A 342 14.16 2.33 -3.40
C PRO A 342 12.82 2.97 -3.00
N LEU A 343 11.77 2.16 -2.95
CA LEU A 343 10.49 2.55 -2.35
C LEU A 343 10.58 2.36 -0.83
N SER A 344 10.04 3.30 -0.04
CA SER A 344 10.01 3.16 1.42
C SER A 344 9.14 1.98 1.84
N LEU A 345 9.45 1.35 2.97
CA LEU A 345 8.66 0.24 3.52
C LEU A 345 7.19 0.64 3.77
N ALA A 346 6.94 1.87 4.22
CA ALA A 346 5.57 2.36 4.39
C ALA A 346 4.83 2.47 3.05
N GLU A 347 5.55 2.85 2.00
CA GLU A 347 5.00 3.04 0.66
C GLU A 347 4.73 1.70 -0.03
N THR A 348 5.62 0.71 0.14
CA THR A 348 5.42 -0.66 -0.35
C THR A 348 4.20 -1.29 0.33
N HIS A 349 4.07 -1.17 1.66
CA HIS A 349 2.90 -1.67 2.38
C HIS A 349 1.60 -1.10 1.80
N ASP A 350 1.56 0.21 1.61
CA ASP A 350 0.35 0.87 1.15
C ASP A 350 0.04 0.59 -0.34
N THR A 351 1.04 0.24 -1.16
CA THR A 351 0.80 -0.36 -2.48
C THR A 351 0.26 -1.80 -2.39
N LEU A 352 0.84 -2.66 -1.55
CA LEU A 352 0.42 -4.05 -1.39
C LEU A 352 -1.01 -4.17 -0.84
N VAL A 353 -1.42 -3.24 0.03
CA VAL A 353 -2.80 -3.18 0.56
C VAL A 353 -3.82 -3.08 -0.57
N ARG A 354 -3.50 -2.32 -1.63
CA ARG A 354 -4.39 -2.01 -2.77
C ARG A 354 -4.16 -2.90 -3.98
N LEU A 355 -3.01 -3.59 -4.04
CA LEU A 355 -2.57 -4.35 -5.20
C LEU A 355 -3.63 -5.30 -5.75
N HIS A 356 -4.19 -6.16 -4.89
CA HIS A 356 -5.17 -7.17 -5.28
C HIS A 356 -6.47 -6.61 -5.87
N ALA A 357 -6.97 -5.47 -5.35
CA ALA A 357 -8.27 -4.93 -5.72
C ALA A 357 -8.20 -3.85 -6.81
N GLN A 358 -7.15 -3.01 -6.80
CA GLN A 358 -7.05 -1.83 -7.67
C GLN A 358 -5.98 -1.96 -8.76
N ILE A 359 -5.02 -2.88 -8.65
CA ILE A 359 -3.89 -2.94 -9.59
C ILE A 359 -3.99 -4.20 -10.43
N LEU A 360 -4.07 -5.39 -9.80
CA LEU A 360 -4.08 -6.68 -10.52
C LEU A 360 -5.17 -6.80 -11.60
N PRO A 361 -6.43 -6.38 -11.39
CA PRO A 361 -7.48 -6.54 -12.41
C PRO A 361 -7.23 -5.77 -13.71
N HIS A 362 -6.44 -4.70 -13.64
CA HIS A 362 -6.18 -3.81 -14.77
C HIS A 362 -4.84 -4.12 -15.47
N LEU A 363 -4.05 -5.04 -14.92
CA LEU A 363 -2.83 -5.49 -15.56
C LEU A 363 -3.16 -6.54 -16.62
N PRO A 364 -2.74 -6.34 -17.88
CA PRO A 364 -3.01 -7.31 -18.94
C PRO A 364 -2.12 -8.56 -18.80
N LYS A 365 -0.93 -8.45 -18.18
CA LYS A 365 -0.07 -9.59 -17.79
C LYS A 365 0.39 -9.46 -16.33
N PRO A 366 -0.44 -9.87 -15.37
CA PRO A 366 -0.14 -9.73 -13.94
C PRO A 366 0.87 -10.76 -13.42
N THR A 367 1.16 -11.82 -14.18
CA THR A 367 2.22 -12.81 -13.86
C THR A 367 3.60 -12.19 -13.69
N MET A 368 3.86 -11.03 -14.31
CA MET A 368 5.12 -10.29 -14.17
C MET A 368 5.41 -9.82 -12.73
N LEU A 369 4.37 -9.71 -11.88
CA LEU A 369 4.53 -9.32 -10.49
C LEU A 369 4.81 -10.50 -9.55
N HIS A 370 4.85 -11.73 -10.08
CA HIS A 370 5.12 -12.92 -9.28
C HIS A 370 6.42 -12.79 -8.50
N ASP A 371 7.54 -12.53 -9.19
CA ASP A 371 8.86 -12.49 -8.57
C ASP A 371 8.94 -11.39 -7.50
N PHE A 372 8.36 -10.21 -7.78
CA PHE A 372 8.23 -9.13 -6.80
C PHE A 372 7.42 -9.54 -5.56
N LEU A 373 6.32 -10.29 -5.74
CA LEU A 373 5.49 -10.77 -4.63
C LEU A 373 6.19 -11.86 -3.82
N VAL A 374 6.99 -12.72 -4.47
CA VAL A 374 7.83 -13.72 -3.80
C VAL A 374 8.92 -13.03 -2.98
N ASP A 375 9.59 -12.02 -3.53
CA ASP A 375 10.57 -11.20 -2.80
C ASP A 375 9.92 -10.51 -1.59
N CYS A 376 8.70 -9.98 -1.75
CA CYS A 376 7.92 -9.39 -0.65
C CYS A 376 7.52 -10.43 0.41
N LEU A 377 7.29 -11.68 0.02
CA LEU A 377 6.98 -12.78 0.93
C LEU A 377 8.23 -13.23 1.70
N ASP A 378 9.39 -13.30 1.03
CA ASP A 378 10.67 -13.68 1.63
C ASP A 378 11.23 -12.59 2.57
N ALA A 379 10.83 -11.33 2.40
CA ALA A 379 11.16 -10.24 3.33
C ALA A 379 10.59 -10.45 4.76
N ARG A 380 9.63 -11.37 4.95
CA ARG A 380 8.95 -11.73 6.22
C ARG A 380 8.29 -10.55 6.96
N GLY A 381 7.43 -10.87 7.92
CA GLY A 381 6.73 -9.86 8.73
C GLY A 381 5.48 -9.31 8.06
N THR A 382 5.23 -8.00 8.21
CA THR A 382 3.99 -7.37 7.70
C THR A 382 3.94 -7.31 6.17
N THR A 383 5.06 -7.05 5.50
CA THR A 383 5.18 -7.11 4.02
C THR A 383 4.64 -8.43 3.46
N ALA A 384 5.07 -9.54 4.05
CA ALA A 384 4.70 -10.89 3.64
C ALA A 384 3.19 -11.15 3.80
N LEU A 385 2.59 -10.70 4.92
CA LEU A 385 1.15 -10.80 5.15
C LEU A 385 0.32 -10.03 4.11
N LEU A 386 0.81 -8.87 3.68
CA LEU A 386 0.14 -8.03 2.69
C LEU A 386 0.28 -8.58 1.28
N ALA A 387 1.48 -9.08 0.93
CA ALA A 387 1.78 -9.66 -0.37
C ALA A 387 0.99 -10.95 -0.64
N LEU A 388 0.69 -11.72 0.42
CA LEU A 388 -0.07 -12.97 0.33
C LEU A 388 -1.40 -12.81 -0.41
N ASN A 389 -2.07 -11.66 -0.28
CA ASN A 389 -3.37 -11.45 -0.94
C ASN A 389 -3.20 -11.30 -2.45
N GLY A 390 -2.18 -10.54 -2.87
CA GLY A 390 -1.81 -10.42 -4.27
C GLY A 390 -1.39 -11.76 -4.87
N LEU A 391 -0.57 -12.53 -4.15
CA LEU A 391 -0.13 -13.86 -4.58
C LEU A 391 -1.32 -14.82 -4.74
N TYR A 392 -2.24 -14.85 -3.77
CA TYR A 392 -3.44 -15.67 -3.84
C TYR A 392 -4.33 -15.32 -5.04
N THR A 393 -4.51 -14.03 -5.32
CA THR A 393 -5.23 -13.60 -6.53
C THR A 393 -4.54 -14.15 -7.78
N LEU A 394 -3.20 -14.08 -7.88
CA LEU A 394 -2.47 -14.65 -9.02
C LEU A 394 -2.62 -16.17 -9.14
N ILE A 395 -2.62 -16.89 -8.02
CA ILE A 395 -2.82 -18.35 -7.99
C ILE A 395 -4.20 -18.70 -8.55
N ILE A 396 -5.26 -18.00 -8.12
CA ILE A 396 -6.63 -18.28 -8.56
C ILE A 396 -6.92 -17.80 -9.97
N SER A 397 -6.59 -16.56 -10.30
CA SER A 397 -7.04 -15.95 -11.57
C SER A 397 -6.11 -16.26 -12.73
N HIS A 398 -4.82 -16.50 -12.48
CA HIS A 398 -3.83 -16.78 -13.52
C HIS A 398 -3.21 -18.18 -13.42
N ASN A 399 -3.80 -19.08 -12.61
CA ASN A 399 -3.34 -20.45 -12.40
C ASN A 399 -1.82 -20.53 -12.15
N LEU A 400 -1.32 -19.61 -11.31
CA LEU A 400 0.10 -19.60 -10.97
C LEU A 400 0.40 -20.73 -9.98
N ASP A 401 1.23 -21.68 -10.40
CA ASP A 401 1.67 -22.78 -9.54
C ASP A 401 2.78 -22.31 -8.59
N TYR A 402 2.44 -22.16 -7.32
CA TYR A 402 3.41 -21.86 -6.26
C TYR A 402 3.75 -23.13 -5.47
N PRO A 403 4.94 -23.75 -5.69
CA PRO A 403 5.32 -24.97 -5.02
C PRO A 403 5.44 -24.74 -3.50
N ALA A 404 4.98 -25.71 -2.71
CA ALA A 404 5.04 -25.69 -1.25
C ALA A 404 4.35 -24.48 -0.59
N PHE A 405 3.24 -23.98 -1.16
CA PHE A 405 2.43 -22.90 -0.59
C PHE A 405 2.15 -23.04 0.92
N TYR A 406 1.71 -24.22 1.36
CA TYR A 406 1.37 -24.46 2.76
C TYR A 406 2.58 -24.46 3.71
N THR A 407 3.78 -24.82 3.26
CA THR A 407 4.99 -24.75 4.10
C THR A 407 5.35 -23.29 4.36
N ARG A 408 5.22 -22.44 3.33
CA ARG A 408 5.43 -20.99 3.42
C ARG A 408 4.36 -20.31 4.25
N LEU A 409 3.08 -20.67 4.05
CA LEU A 409 1.97 -20.19 4.88
C LEU A 409 2.16 -20.56 6.36
N TYR A 410 2.66 -21.78 6.62
CA TYR A 410 2.96 -22.23 7.98
C TYR A 410 4.11 -21.42 8.58
N GLY A 411 5.19 -21.18 7.82
CA GLY A 411 6.30 -20.32 8.24
C GLY A 411 5.93 -18.85 8.44
N LEU A 412 4.86 -18.38 7.80
CA LEU A 412 4.33 -17.02 7.97
C LEU A 412 3.59 -16.84 9.29
N LEU A 413 3.05 -17.92 9.88
CA LEU A 413 2.42 -17.91 11.21
C LEU A 413 3.47 -17.78 12.33
N ASP A 414 3.98 -16.58 12.50
CA ASP A 414 4.91 -16.20 13.55
C ASP A 414 4.21 -15.48 14.72
N ALA A 415 4.90 -15.38 15.87
CA ALA A 415 4.45 -14.64 17.05
C ALA A 415 4.05 -13.20 16.73
N SER A 416 4.74 -12.56 15.78
CA SER A 416 4.49 -11.19 15.36
C SER A 416 3.13 -10.99 14.69
N VAL A 417 2.59 -12.00 13.98
CA VAL A 417 1.37 -11.88 13.15
C VAL A 417 0.17 -11.43 13.97
N MET A 418 0.02 -11.99 15.17
CA MET A 418 -1.13 -11.71 16.06
C MET A 418 -1.12 -10.30 16.65
N HIS A 419 0.01 -9.59 16.55
CA HIS A 419 0.17 -8.21 17.00
C HIS A 419 0.13 -7.20 15.83
N THR A 420 0.02 -7.65 14.58
CA THR A 420 0.00 -6.76 13.41
C THR A 420 -1.35 -6.07 13.25
N LYS A 421 -1.33 -4.86 12.66
CA LYS A 421 -2.56 -4.11 12.31
C LYS A 421 -3.42 -4.84 11.28
N TYR A 422 -2.81 -5.63 10.40
CA TYR A 422 -3.47 -6.29 9.27
C TYR A 422 -3.87 -7.74 9.57
N ARG A 423 -3.86 -8.15 10.85
CA ARG A 423 -4.17 -9.52 11.29
C ARG A 423 -5.57 -10.00 10.85
N SER A 424 -6.59 -9.15 10.88
CA SER A 424 -7.95 -9.56 10.46
C SER A 424 -8.00 -9.94 8.98
N ARG A 425 -7.29 -9.18 8.13
CA ARG A 425 -7.17 -9.49 6.69
C ARG A 425 -6.48 -10.83 6.47
N PHE A 426 -5.40 -11.07 7.21
CA PHE A 426 -4.70 -12.35 7.17
C PHE A 426 -5.57 -13.51 7.65
N MET A 427 -6.32 -13.36 8.75
CA MET A 427 -7.20 -14.41 9.26
C MET A 427 -8.35 -14.76 8.31
N ARG A 428 -8.92 -13.77 7.61
CA ARG A 428 -9.89 -14.02 6.53
C ARG A 428 -9.29 -14.90 5.44
N MET A 429 -8.08 -14.57 4.99
CA MET A 429 -7.40 -15.35 3.97
C MET A 429 -7.03 -16.75 4.48
N LEU A 430 -6.58 -16.88 5.73
CA LEU A 430 -6.27 -18.16 6.33
C LEU A 430 -7.50 -19.08 6.38
N ASP A 431 -8.69 -18.54 6.69
CA ASP A 431 -9.94 -19.31 6.62
C ASP A 431 -10.22 -19.78 5.19
N THR A 432 -10.00 -18.93 4.18
CA THR A 432 -10.16 -19.33 2.79
C THR A 432 -9.18 -20.44 2.39
N PHE A 433 -7.91 -20.36 2.79
CA PHE A 433 -6.89 -21.36 2.43
C PHE A 433 -7.12 -22.71 3.10
N LEU A 434 -7.56 -22.70 4.37
CA LEU A 434 -7.86 -23.91 5.13
C LEU A 434 -9.29 -24.42 4.92
N SER A 435 -10.11 -23.73 4.13
CA SER A 435 -11.40 -24.24 3.66
C SER A 435 -11.29 -25.21 2.48
N SER A 436 -10.09 -25.35 1.89
CA SER A 436 -9.85 -26.26 0.76
C SER A 436 -10.08 -27.73 1.14
N THR A 437 -10.82 -28.45 0.29
CA THR A 437 -11.22 -29.85 0.51
C THR A 437 -10.08 -30.85 0.33
N HIS A 438 -9.02 -30.47 -0.40
CA HIS A 438 -7.91 -31.37 -0.77
C HIS A 438 -6.77 -31.37 0.25
N LEU A 439 -6.99 -30.84 1.46
CA LEU A 439 -5.95 -30.75 2.46
C LEU A 439 -5.82 -32.02 3.30
N PRO A 440 -4.61 -32.58 3.45
CA PRO A 440 -4.33 -33.62 4.43
C PRO A 440 -4.64 -33.13 5.85
N VAL A 441 -5.25 -34.01 6.65
CA VAL A 441 -5.61 -33.71 8.06
C VAL A 441 -4.37 -33.30 8.88
N ALA A 442 -3.21 -33.90 8.61
CA ALA A 442 -1.95 -33.56 9.27
C ALA A 442 -1.57 -32.07 9.12
N ILE A 443 -1.81 -31.48 7.93
CA ILE A 443 -1.56 -30.06 7.70
C ILE A 443 -2.51 -29.25 8.59
N VAL A 444 -3.81 -29.52 8.57
CA VAL A 444 -4.78 -28.78 9.37
C VAL A 444 -4.46 -28.88 10.87
N ALA A 445 -4.07 -30.05 11.36
CA ALA A 445 -3.65 -30.26 12.74
C ALA A 445 -2.42 -29.42 13.12
N SER A 446 -1.43 -29.34 12.23
CA SER A 446 -0.23 -28.50 12.45
C SER A 446 -0.57 -27.01 12.56
N PHE A 447 -1.50 -26.53 11.72
CA PHE A 447 -2.01 -25.16 11.75
C PHE A 447 -2.80 -24.89 13.04
N LEU A 448 -3.67 -25.82 13.44
CA LEU A 448 -4.40 -25.76 14.70
C LEU A 448 -3.46 -25.65 15.90
N LYS A 449 -2.51 -26.60 16.03
CA LYS A 449 -1.56 -26.62 17.15
C LYS A 449 -0.66 -25.38 17.18
N ARG A 450 -0.16 -24.92 16.02
CA ARG A 450 0.63 -23.68 15.96
C ARG A 450 -0.19 -22.45 16.36
N LEU A 451 -1.43 -22.30 15.88
CA LEU A 451 -2.32 -21.21 16.30
C LEU A 451 -2.65 -21.26 17.79
N SER A 452 -2.89 -22.45 18.34
CA SER A 452 -3.11 -22.64 19.78
C SER A 452 -1.89 -22.21 20.59
N ARG A 453 -0.67 -22.56 20.18
CA ARG A 453 0.55 -22.07 20.84
C ARG A 453 0.74 -20.56 20.72
N LEU A 454 0.44 -19.98 19.55
CA LEU A 454 0.48 -18.54 19.33
C LEU A 454 -0.54 -17.81 20.22
N SER A 455 -1.69 -18.43 20.49
CA SER A 455 -2.75 -17.84 21.33
C SER A 455 -2.29 -17.53 22.76
N LEU A 456 -1.33 -18.29 23.32
CA LEU A 456 -0.80 -18.05 24.67
C LEU A 456 -0.08 -16.71 24.83
N ARG A 457 0.50 -16.20 23.74
CA ARG A 457 1.21 -14.91 23.71
C ARG A 457 0.40 -13.82 23.00
N ALA A 458 -0.77 -14.16 22.47
CA ALA A 458 -1.58 -13.27 21.67
C ALA A 458 -2.30 -12.22 22.52
N THR A 459 -2.74 -11.15 21.86
CA THR A 459 -3.63 -10.16 22.48
C THR A 459 -5.03 -10.76 22.71
N PRO A 460 -5.81 -10.30 23.70
CA PRO A 460 -7.19 -10.77 23.90
C PRO A 460 -8.06 -10.60 22.67
N ALA A 461 -7.88 -9.52 21.90
CA ALA A 461 -8.58 -9.29 20.65
C ALA A 461 -8.28 -10.37 19.61
N ALA A 462 -7.02 -10.80 19.54
CA ALA A 462 -6.60 -11.92 18.70
C ALA A 462 -7.15 -13.28 19.20
N ILE A 463 -7.24 -13.50 20.51
CA ILE A 463 -7.79 -14.76 21.06
C ILE A 463 -9.26 -14.93 20.70
N VAL A 464 -10.05 -13.84 20.74
CA VAL A 464 -11.47 -13.85 20.32
C VAL A 464 -11.64 -14.25 18.86
N GLU A 465 -10.64 -14.03 17.99
CA GLU A 465 -10.65 -14.49 16.61
C GLU A 465 -10.16 -15.94 16.47
N ILE A 466 -9.11 -16.32 17.20
CA ILE A 466 -8.51 -17.67 17.12
C ILE A 466 -9.48 -18.76 17.61
N VAL A 467 -10.24 -18.52 18.68
CA VAL A 467 -11.10 -19.56 19.28
C VAL A 467 -12.21 -20.02 18.32
N PRO A 468 -13.04 -19.12 17.74
CA PRO A 468 -14.02 -19.49 16.71
C PRO A 468 -13.38 -20.08 15.46
N PHE A 469 -12.16 -19.63 15.10
CA PHE A 469 -11.40 -20.19 13.99
C PHE A 469 -11.02 -21.65 14.21
N ILE A 470 -10.45 -21.97 15.38
CA ILE A 470 -10.13 -23.35 15.80
C ILE A 470 -11.39 -24.20 15.82
N TRP A 471 -12.47 -23.69 16.40
CA TRP A 471 -13.75 -24.41 16.45
C TRP A 471 -14.25 -24.75 15.04
N ASN A 472 -14.20 -23.78 14.10
CA ASN A 472 -14.63 -23.99 12.72
C ASN A 472 -13.79 -25.04 12.00
N LEU A 473 -12.47 -25.06 12.22
CA LEU A 473 -11.57 -26.06 11.64
C LEU A 473 -11.79 -27.46 12.21
N LEU A 474 -11.96 -27.59 13.52
CA LEU A 474 -12.24 -28.88 14.17
C LEU A 474 -13.56 -29.49 13.69
N ARG A 475 -14.57 -28.65 13.44
CA ARG A 475 -15.85 -29.11 12.88
C ARG A 475 -15.76 -29.53 11.42
N ARG A 476 -14.93 -28.86 10.61
CA ARG A 476 -14.69 -29.25 9.22
C ARG A 476 -13.91 -30.57 9.14
N HIS A 477 -12.95 -30.77 10.05
CA HIS A 477 -12.08 -31.95 10.07
C HIS A 477 -12.22 -32.72 11.40
N PRO A 478 -13.20 -33.64 11.51
CA PRO A 478 -13.48 -34.34 12.77
C PRO A 478 -12.32 -35.22 13.26
N SER A 479 -11.40 -35.63 12.37
CA SER A 479 -10.17 -36.34 12.75
C SER A 479 -9.27 -35.52 13.68
N CYS A 480 -9.32 -34.18 13.61
CA CYS A 480 -8.58 -33.30 14.53
C CYS A 480 -9.22 -33.22 15.92
N MET A 481 -10.44 -33.75 16.11
CA MET A 481 -11.10 -33.77 17.43
C MET A 481 -10.32 -34.60 18.46
N GLN A 482 -9.52 -35.56 18.00
CA GLN A 482 -8.61 -36.35 18.83
C GLN A 482 -7.62 -35.48 19.63
N MET A 483 -7.33 -34.25 19.15
CA MET A 483 -6.46 -33.31 19.84
C MET A 483 -7.14 -32.64 21.06
N ILE A 484 -8.47 -32.63 21.12
CA ILE A 484 -9.24 -32.17 22.30
C ILE A 484 -9.54 -33.35 23.22
N HIS A 485 -10.01 -34.45 22.64
CA HIS A 485 -10.45 -35.63 23.39
C HIS A 485 -9.69 -36.86 22.90
N ARG A 486 -8.77 -37.35 23.73
CA ARG A 486 -8.02 -38.57 23.48
C ARG A 486 -8.34 -39.60 24.56
N GLU A 487 -8.77 -40.78 24.12
CA GLU A 487 -8.93 -41.94 24.99
C GLU A 487 -7.59 -42.69 25.07
N TRP A 488 -7.10 -42.90 26.29
CA TRP A 488 -5.94 -43.76 26.53
C TRP A 488 -6.46 -45.17 26.86
N ASN A 489 -6.05 -46.17 26.06
CA ASN A 489 -6.52 -47.55 26.21
C ASN A 489 -6.28 -48.09 27.62
N GLY A 490 -7.32 -48.09 28.47
CA GLY A 490 -7.35 -48.78 29.76
C GLY A 490 -7.55 -47.92 31.01
N ASP A 491 -7.51 -46.59 30.94
CA ASP A 491 -7.75 -45.75 32.12
C ASP A 491 -9.19 -45.20 32.15
N HIS A 492 -10.02 -45.84 32.98
CA HIS A 492 -11.39 -45.41 33.27
C HIS A 492 -11.43 -44.22 34.25
N LEU A 493 -10.28 -43.89 34.86
CA LEU A 493 -10.07 -42.76 35.74
C LEU A 493 -9.45 -41.66 34.89
N ALA A 494 -10.18 -40.57 34.66
CA ALA A 494 -9.82 -39.45 33.78
C ALA A 494 -8.54 -38.64 34.14
N LEU A 495 -7.56 -39.23 34.82
CA LEU A 495 -6.17 -38.78 34.78
C LEU A 495 -5.44 -39.69 33.78
N GLY A 496 -5.22 -39.19 32.57
CA GLY A 496 -4.28 -39.85 31.66
C GLY A 496 -2.90 -40.04 32.31
N PRO A 497 -2.01 -40.85 31.71
CA PRO A 497 -0.70 -41.12 32.29
C PRO A 497 0.05 -39.82 32.60
N THR A 498 0.58 -39.72 33.82
CA THR A 498 1.41 -38.59 34.24
C THR A 498 2.74 -38.61 33.49
N GLY A 499 3.11 -37.49 32.86
CA GLY A 499 4.39 -37.40 32.12
C GLY A 499 4.29 -37.69 30.62
N ILE A 500 3.13 -37.48 29.99
CA ILE A 500 3.03 -37.50 28.52
C ILE A 500 3.85 -36.33 27.96
N GLU A 501 4.91 -36.64 27.21
CA GLU A 501 5.66 -35.65 26.43
C GLU A 501 4.86 -35.29 25.17
N ASP A 502 4.81 -33.99 24.85
CA ASP A 502 4.15 -33.50 23.62
C ASP A 502 5.01 -33.89 22.40
N PRO A 503 4.52 -34.72 21.47
CA PRO A 503 5.28 -35.10 20.26
C PRO A 503 5.38 -33.97 19.23
N PHE A 504 4.73 -32.82 19.45
CA PHE A 504 4.73 -31.72 18.49
C PHE A 504 6.04 -30.92 18.47
N ASP A 505 6.68 -30.90 17.31
CA ASP A 505 7.89 -30.11 17.06
C ASP A 505 7.57 -28.68 16.56
N PRO A 506 7.83 -27.62 17.35
CA PRO A 506 7.49 -26.26 16.95
C PRO A 506 8.37 -25.69 15.83
N ASN A 507 9.62 -26.16 15.73
CA ASN A 507 10.64 -25.61 14.83
C ASN A 507 10.58 -26.21 13.42
N GLU A 508 9.79 -27.27 13.21
CA GLU A 508 9.66 -27.92 11.92
C GLU A 508 8.98 -26.97 10.91
N PRO A 509 9.56 -26.75 9.71
CA PRO A 509 8.97 -25.88 8.69
C PRO A 509 7.90 -26.58 7.86
N ASN A 510 7.95 -27.90 7.73
CA ASN A 510 6.98 -28.66 6.94
C ASN A 510 5.79 -29.08 7.80
N PRO A 511 4.57 -28.57 7.56
CA PRO A 511 3.40 -28.87 8.39
C PRO A 511 3.06 -30.37 8.43
N LEU A 512 3.42 -31.13 7.39
CA LEU A 512 3.19 -32.57 7.31
C LEU A 512 3.98 -33.38 8.35
N ASN A 513 5.15 -32.91 8.77
CA ASN A 513 6.08 -33.67 9.61
C ASN A 513 6.09 -33.22 11.09
N THR A 514 5.16 -32.35 11.48
CA THR A 514 5.12 -31.75 12.82
C THR A 514 4.57 -32.68 13.91
N ASN A 515 4.05 -33.86 13.55
CA ASN A 515 3.37 -34.81 14.45
C ASN A 515 2.25 -34.19 15.31
N ALA A 516 1.62 -33.11 14.82
CA ALA A 516 0.60 -32.37 15.57
C ALA A 516 -0.68 -33.18 15.87
N LEU A 517 -0.99 -34.21 15.06
CA LEU A 517 -2.15 -35.09 15.30
C LEU A 517 -2.01 -35.92 16.58
N ASP A 518 -0.77 -36.30 16.91
CA ASP A 518 -0.48 -37.06 18.13
C ASP A 518 -0.38 -36.16 19.36
N SER A 519 -0.42 -34.83 19.18
CA SER A 519 -0.46 -33.83 20.24
C SER A 519 -1.90 -33.48 20.66
N SER A 520 -2.05 -32.93 21.85
CA SER A 520 -3.29 -32.30 22.31
C SER A 520 -3.22 -30.77 22.43
N LEU A 521 -4.39 -30.12 22.52
CA LEU A 521 -4.56 -28.66 22.58
C LEU A 521 -4.63 -28.12 24.03
N TRP A 522 -3.58 -28.33 24.82
CA TRP A 522 -3.52 -27.82 26.20
C TRP A 522 -3.56 -26.28 26.29
N GLU A 523 -3.09 -25.61 25.25
CA GLU A 523 -2.96 -24.16 25.23
C GLU A 523 -4.33 -23.46 25.26
N VAL A 524 -5.30 -24.02 24.54
CA VAL A 524 -6.67 -23.49 24.52
C VAL A 524 -7.42 -23.88 25.79
N ALA A 525 -7.10 -25.05 26.35
CA ALA A 525 -7.64 -25.47 27.64
C ALA A 525 -7.24 -24.51 28.78
N ALA A 526 -5.97 -24.07 28.79
CA ALA A 526 -5.44 -23.11 29.76
C ALA A 526 -6.09 -21.71 29.68
N LEU A 527 -6.65 -21.32 28.53
CA LEU A 527 -7.33 -20.03 28.38
C LEU A 527 -8.70 -19.95 29.08
N GLY A 528 -9.31 -21.10 29.39
CA GLY A 528 -10.57 -21.14 30.13
C GLY A 528 -11.41 -22.41 29.97
N ALA A 529 -11.10 -23.26 28.98
CA ALA A 529 -11.88 -24.49 28.74
C ALA A 529 -11.72 -25.51 29.88
N TYR A 530 -10.57 -25.53 30.55
CA TYR A 530 -10.30 -26.43 31.67
C TYR A 530 -11.24 -26.17 32.87
N HIS A 531 -11.50 -24.90 33.18
CA HIS A 531 -12.35 -24.50 34.31
C HIS A 531 -13.78 -25.06 34.21
N LEU A 532 -14.37 -25.13 32.99
CA LEU A 532 -15.71 -25.71 32.81
C LEU A 532 -15.69 -27.24 32.84
N SER A 533 -14.64 -27.88 32.32
CA SER A 533 -14.46 -29.34 32.40
C SER A 533 -14.39 -29.86 33.85
N LEU A 534 -13.75 -29.10 34.74
CA LEU A 534 -13.70 -29.38 36.18
C LEU A 534 -15.05 -29.20 36.87
N ASN A 535 -15.80 -28.15 36.50
CA ASN A 535 -17.13 -27.88 37.03
C ASN A 535 -18.14 -28.99 36.68
N GLN A 536 -18.07 -29.54 35.46
CA GLN A 536 -18.89 -30.70 35.08
C GLN A 536 -18.55 -31.95 35.89
N GLN A 537 -17.30 -32.10 36.34
CA GLN A 537 -16.82 -33.25 37.11
C GLN A 537 -16.94 -33.08 38.64
N GLN A 538 -17.59 -32.02 39.15
CA GLN A 538 -17.85 -31.76 40.58
C GLN A 538 -16.61 -31.91 41.49
N ARG A 539 -15.43 -31.45 41.04
CA ARG A 539 -14.20 -31.43 41.87
C ARG A 539 -13.93 -30.05 42.45
N THR A 540 -13.45 -30.00 43.70
CA THR A 540 -13.08 -28.76 44.40
C THR A 540 -12.08 -27.94 43.61
N MET A 541 -12.40 -26.67 43.41
CA MET A 541 -11.61 -25.68 42.67
C MET A 541 -10.15 -25.65 43.11
N PRO A 542 -9.15 -25.87 42.22
CA PRO A 542 -7.83 -25.34 42.47
C PRO A 542 -7.93 -23.82 42.42
N THR A 543 -7.71 -23.18 43.57
CA THR A 543 -7.66 -21.73 43.73
C THR A 543 -6.45 -21.15 42.98
N GLY A 544 -6.67 -20.78 41.72
CA GLY A 544 -5.84 -19.84 40.97
C GLY A 544 -5.09 -20.45 39.78
N GLY A 545 -5.25 -19.82 38.60
CA GLY A 545 -4.34 -20.01 37.46
C GLY A 545 -4.99 -20.16 36.08
N ASP A 546 -6.18 -20.77 35.99
CA ASP A 546 -6.61 -21.43 34.72
C ASP A 546 -7.64 -20.67 33.89
N THR A 547 -7.67 -19.33 34.01
CA THR A 547 -8.61 -18.51 33.24
C THR A 547 -7.92 -17.25 32.73
N HIS A 548 -8.22 -16.89 31.49
CA HIS A 548 -7.87 -15.58 30.97
C HIS A 548 -8.48 -14.47 31.85
N TYR A 549 -7.75 -13.36 32.02
CA TYR A 549 -8.16 -12.27 32.92
C TYR A 549 -9.45 -11.58 32.48
N LEU A 550 -9.71 -11.53 31.18
CA LEU A 550 -10.95 -11.01 30.60
C LEU A 550 -12.00 -12.13 30.56
N SER A 551 -13.12 -11.92 31.25
CA SER A 551 -14.20 -12.90 31.37
C SER A 551 -14.82 -13.29 30.03
N THR A 552 -14.95 -12.37 29.08
CA THR A 552 -15.50 -12.64 27.75
C THR A 552 -14.67 -13.69 27.01
N VAL A 553 -13.35 -13.57 27.03
CA VAL A 553 -12.43 -14.53 26.40
C VAL A 553 -12.54 -15.90 27.08
N THR A 554 -12.63 -15.94 28.41
CA THR A 554 -12.79 -17.19 29.16
C THR A 554 -14.10 -17.90 28.77
N THR A 555 -15.21 -17.17 28.66
CA THR A 555 -16.49 -17.74 28.21
C THR A 555 -16.48 -18.18 26.75
N PHE A 556 -15.69 -17.52 25.89
CA PHE A 556 -15.53 -17.98 24.50
C PHE A 556 -14.66 -19.23 24.43
N ALA A 557 -13.57 -19.30 25.19
CA ALA A 557 -12.71 -20.48 25.25
C ALA A 557 -13.45 -21.70 25.81
N SER A 558 -14.41 -21.52 26.72
CA SER A 558 -15.21 -22.61 27.26
C SER A 558 -16.13 -23.29 26.25
N ILE A 559 -16.44 -22.66 25.11
CA ILE A 559 -17.24 -23.25 24.03
C ILE A 559 -16.59 -24.53 23.48
N LEU A 560 -15.25 -24.65 23.56
CA LEU A 560 -14.54 -25.85 23.11
C LEU A 560 -14.63 -27.02 24.09
N ALA A 561 -15.00 -26.77 25.36
CA ALA A 561 -15.30 -27.81 26.34
C ALA A 561 -16.80 -28.22 26.33
N GLU A 562 -17.65 -27.38 25.77
CA GLU A 562 -19.07 -27.66 25.59
C GLU A 562 -19.33 -28.57 24.38
N PRO A 563 -20.47 -29.29 24.36
CA PRO A 563 -20.84 -30.08 23.18
C PRO A 563 -21.03 -29.18 21.95
N PHE A 564 -20.52 -29.62 20.80
CA PHE A 564 -20.55 -28.89 19.52
C PHE A 564 -21.97 -28.85 18.93
N THR A 565 -22.82 -27.96 19.45
CA THR A 565 -24.22 -27.80 19.01
C THR A 565 -24.40 -26.89 17.80
N GLN A 566 -23.58 -25.83 17.68
CA GLN A 566 -23.69 -24.85 16.60
C GLN A 566 -23.17 -25.41 15.26
N GLN A 567 -23.58 -24.82 14.13
CA GLN A 567 -23.12 -25.23 12.79
C GLN A 567 -21.80 -24.58 12.35
N LYS A 568 -21.73 -23.25 12.40
CA LYS A 568 -20.57 -22.45 12.04
C LYS A 568 -20.58 -21.16 12.84
N TYR A 569 -19.42 -20.71 13.31
CA TYR A 569 -19.25 -19.34 13.78
C TYR A 569 -18.87 -18.43 12.61
N ASN A 570 -19.58 -17.31 12.46
CA ASN A 570 -19.24 -16.30 11.48
C ASN A 570 -18.03 -15.50 11.97
N LEU A 571 -16.88 -15.68 11.32
CA LEU A 571 -15.64 -15.02 11.73
C LEU A 571 -15.71 -13.50 11.61
N GLU A 572 -16.46 -12.97 10.63
CA GLU A 572 -16.58 -11.51 10.38
C GLU A 572 -17.12 -10.71 11.58
N GLU A 573 -17.87 -11.34 12.48
CA GLU A 573 -18.35 -10.69 13.71
C GLU A 573 -17.23 -10.49 14.74
N PHE A 574 -16.23 -11.37 14.73
CA PHE A 574 -15.12 -11.38 15.68
C PHE A 574 -13.87 -10.68 15.15
N LEU A 575 -13.74 -10.63 13.82
CA LEU A 575 -12.69 -9.93 13.11
C LEU A 575 -12.79 -8.41 13.36
N ASP A 576 -11.65 -7.73 13.38
CA ASP A 576 -11.55 -6.27 13.61
C ASP A 576 -11.85 -5.79 15.04
N THR A 577 -11.95 -6.71 16.00
CA THR A 577 -11.94 -6.33 17.42
C THR A 577 -10.62 -5.66 17.79
N THR A 578 -10.66 -4.57 18.54
CA THR A 578 -9.45 -3.89 19.03
C THR A 578 -9.55 -3.67 20.53
N TYR A 579 -8.45 -3.29 21.17
CA TYR A 579 -8.51 -2.88 22.58
C TYR A 579 -9.49 -1.72 22.80
N GLY A 580 -9.63 -0.81 21.82
CA GLY A 580 -10.62 0.26 21.87
C GLY A 580 -12.05 -0.27 21.92
N THR A 581 -12.41 -1.18 20.99
CA THR A 581 -13.76 -1.76 20.99
C THR A 581 -14.03 -2.60 22.22
N LEU A 582 -13.05 -3.38 22.70
CA LEU A 582 -13.17 -4.16 23.93
C LEU A 582 -13.39 -3.24 25.14
N PHE A 583 -12.60 -2.17 25.26
CA PHE A 583 -12.76 -1.19 26.32
C PHE A 583 -14.14 -0.53 26.27
N ASP A 584 -14.59 -0.09 25.10
CA ASP A 584 -15.89 0.54 24.93
C ASP A 584 -17.04 -0.41 25.29
N THR A 585 -16.93 -1.69 24.94
CA THR A 585 -17.94 -2.69 25.31
C THR A 585 -18.01 -2.90 26.83
N GLU A 586 -16.87 -2.99 27.52
CA GLU A 586 -16.82 -3.13 28.98
C GLU A 586 -17.22 -1.83 29.70
N ALA A 587 -16.84 -0.67 29.18
CA ALA A 587 -17.27 0.62 29.70
C ALA A 587 -18.80 0.78 29.63
N ARG A 588 -19.42 0.40 28.51
CA ARG A 588 -20.89 0.42 28.38
C ARG A 588 -21.56 -0.55 29.35
N LYS A 589 -21.04 -1.76 29.51
CA LYS A 589 -21.57 -2.75 30.47
C LYS A 589 -21.47 -2.26 31.91
N THR A 590 -20.34 -1.68 32.30
CA THR A 590 -20.13 -1.17 33.66
C THR A 590 -20.98 0.06 33.97
N LEU A 591 -21.20 0.95 33.00
CA LEU A 591 -22.14 2.07 33.14
C LEU A 591 -23.57 1.58 33.37
N GLN A 592 -24.06 0.63 32.56
CA GLN A 592 -25.39 0.02 32.74
C GLN A 592 -25.49 -0.77 34.06
N HIS A 593 -24.41 -1.42 34.50
CA HIS A 593 -24.39 -2.12 35.78
C HIS A 593 -24.47 -1.13 36.96
N LYS A 594 -23.75 0.00 36.89
CA LYS A 594 -23.79 1.06 37.90
C LYS A 594 -25.14 1.79 37.97
N GLU A 595 -25.85 1.92 36.85
CA GLU A 595 -27.24 2.40 36.85
C GLU A 595 -28.19 1.42 37.58
N ARG A 596 -27.92 0.11 37.48
CA ARG A 596 -28.72 -0.94 38.13
C ARG A 596 -28.35 -1.19 39.59
N SER A 597 -27.11 -0.92 39.99
CA SER A 597 -26.64 -1.12 41.37
C SER A 597 -26.44 0.22 42.09
N LYS A 598 -27.21 0.48 43.15
CA LYS A 598 -26.83 1.53 44.12
C LYS A 598 -25.40 1.24 44.63
N PRO A 599 -24.56 2.25 44.89
CA PRO A 599 -23.21 2.02 45.41
C PRO A 599 -23.31 1.30 46.75
N LYS A 600 -23.01 -0.01 46.76
CA LYS A 600 -22.62 -0.68 47.99
C LYS A 600 -21.25 -0.10 48.32
N ALA A 601 -21.14 0.52 49.49
CA ALA A 601 -19.84 0.91 50.03
C ALA A 601 -18.91 -0.31 49.90
N PRO A 602 -17.66 -0.15 49.42
CA PRO A 602 -16.71 -1.25 49.50
C PRO A 602 -16.70 -1.70 50.97
N PRO A 603 -16.78 -3.01 51.27
CA PRO A 603 -16.51 -3.44 52.62
C PRO A 603 -15.18 -2.82 52.99
N ALA A 604 -15.12 -2.16 54.16
CA ALA A 604 -13.90 -1.55 54.65
C ALA A 604 -12.79 -2.58 54.42
N VAL A 605 -11.74 -2.19 53.67
CA VAL A 605 -10.56 -3.04 53.53
C VAL A 605 -10.16 -3.33 54.95
N ALA A 606 -10.41 -4.55 55.41
CA ALA A 606 -10.00 -4.95 56.73
C ALA A 606 -8.50 -4.67 56.74
N PRO A 607 -7.96 -3.87 57.68
CA PRO A 607 -6.54 -3.92 57.89
C PRO A 607 -6.20 -5.41 57.99
N LEU A 608 -5.17 -5.85 57.27
CA LEU A 608 -4.63 -7.21 57.40
C LEU A 608 -4.13 -7.36 58.85
N GLU A 609 -5.04 -7.49 59.80
CA GLU A 609 -4.79 -8.15 61.06
C GLU A 609 -4.62 -9.61 60.70
N VAL A 610 -3.37 -9.98 60.50
CA VAL A 610 -2.91 -11.36 60.54
C VAL A 610 -3.22 -11.87 61.95
N THR A 611 -4.49 -12.17 62.22
CA THR A 611 -4.87 -13.04 63.31
C THR A 611 -4.53 -14.44 62.83
N LEU A 612 -3.30 -14.84 63.11
CA LEU A 612 -2.90 -16.25 63.09
C LEU A 612 -3.91 -16.99 63.97
N ASN A 613 -4.87 -17.67 63.35
CA ASN A 613 -5.66 -18.69 64.03
C ASN A 613 -4.69 -19.83 64.39
N VAL A 614 -4.06 -19.69 65.56
CA VAL A 614 -3.29 -20.76 66.17
C VAL A 614 -4.31 -21.77 66.71
N PRO A 615 -4.30 -23.03 66.23
CA PRO A 615 -5.13 -24.07 66.82
C PRO A 615 -4.80 -24.20 68.31
N PRO A 616 -5.78 -24.42 69.20
CA PRO A 616 -5.52 -24.53 70.63
C PRO A 616 -4.66 -25.77 70.90
N MET A 617 -3.36 -25.56 71.15
CA MET A 617 -2.46 -26.61 71.60
C MET A 617 -2.59 -26.77 73.11
N LEU A 618 -2.95 -27.98 73.53
CA LEU A 618 -3.06 -28.40 74.93
C LEU A 618 -1.78 -28.09 75.71
N PRO A 619 -1.88 -27.52 76.93
CA PRO A 619 -0.71 -27.14 77.71
C PRO A 619 0.02 -28.37 78.24
N THR A 620 1.27 -28.58 77.78
CA THR A 620 2.19 -29.43 78.53
C THR A 620 2.71 -28.64 79.74
N LYS A 621 2.66 -29.29 80.90
CA LYS A 621 2.94 -28.68 82.20
C LYS A 621 4.39 -28.16 82.22
N SER A 622 4.55 -26.93 82.73
CA SER A 622 5.82 -26.26 83.09
C SER A 622 6.54 -25.37 82.06
N ALA A 623 5.82 -24.58 81.27
CA ALA A 623 6.35 -23.31 80.76
C ALA A 623 5.21 -22.32 80.48
N THR A 624 5.39 -21.05 80.85
CA THR A 624 4.44 -19.97 80.55
C THR A 624 4.24 -19.84 79.04
N ALA A 625 2.99 -19.78 78.59
CA ALA A 625 2.60 -19.80 77.18
C ALA A 625 3.34 -18.76 76.32
N GLU A 626 3.67 -17.61 76.90
CA GLU A 626 4.39 -16.52 76.24
C GLU A 626 5.87 -16.84 75.92
N GLN A 627 6.50 -17.73 76.69
CA GLN A 627 7.86 -18.19 76.41
C GLN A 627 7.88 -19.25 75.30
N ALA A 628 6.85 -20.10 75.24
CA ALA A 628 6.69 -21.11 74.19
C ALA A 628 6.43 -20.44 72.83
N THR A 629 5.57 -19.42 72.78
CA THR A 629 5.30 -18.65 71.56
C THR A 629 6.52 -17.88 71.09
N ARG A 630 7.29 -17.25 71.99
CA ARG A 630 8.55 -16.55 71.65
C ARG A 630 9.66 -17.48 71.12
N ARG A 631 9.71 -18.73 71.60
CA ARG A 631 10.69 -19.72 71.11
C ARG A 631 10.34 -20.21 69.71
N GLU A 632 9.05 -20.45 69.46
CA GLU A 632 8.55 -20.91 68.17
C GLU A 632 8.59 -19.82 67.10
N THR A 633 8.31 -18.56 67.45
CA THR A 633 8.47 -17.42 66.53
C THR A 633 9.94 -17.20 66.16
N ARG A 634 10.87 -17.31 67.12
CA ARG A 634 12.32 -17.30 66.83
C ARG A 634 12.77 -18.45 65.92
N LYS A 635 12.21 -19.64 66.11
CA LYS A 635 12.51 -20.82 65.29
C LYS A 635 12.03 -20.65 63.85
N ARG A 636 10.85 -20.04 63.66
CA ARG A 636 10.28 -19.75 62.34
C ARG A 636 10.95 -18.58 61.63
N LEU A 637 11.34 -17.52 62.34
CA LEU A 637 12.11 -16.40 61.77
C LEU A 637 13.48 -16.86 61.24
N ARG A 638 14.08 -17.89 61.84
CA ARG A 638 15.30 -18.54 61.30
C ARG A 638 15.08 -19.26 59.97
N ASN A 639 13.87 -19.73 59.69
CA ASN A 639 13.54 -20.44 58.45
C ASN A 639 13.18 -19.48 57.29
N TYR A 640 12.97 -18.18 57.58
CA TYR A 640 12.64 -17.15 56.59
C TYR A 640 13.80 -16.18 56.29
N ALA A 641 15.01 -16.46 56.81
CA ALA A 641 16.19 -15.71 56.40
C ALA A 641 16.61 -16.15 54.99
N PHE A 642 16.60 -15.21 54.04
CA PHE A 642 17.14 -15.41 52.71
C PHE A 642 18.65 -15.69 52.79
N PRO A 643 19.18 -16.66 52.03
CA PRO A 643 20.62 -16.83 51.91
C PRO A 643 21.19 -15.68 51.07
N THR A 644 22.02 -14.83 51.67
CA THR A 644 22.91 -13.94 50.93
C THR A 644 24.27 -14.63 50.80
N GLU A 645 24.59 -15.13 49.61
CA GLU A 645 25.98 -15.35 49.20
C GLU A 645 26.55 -13.94 48.89
N GLU A 646 27.75 -13.52 49.31
CA GLU A 646 29.03 -14.09 48.91
C GLU A 646 30.22 -13.59 49.76
N THR A 647 31.25 -14.46 49.83
CA THR A 647 32.71 -14.22 49.94
C THR A 647 33.36 -13.82 51.28
N ASP A 648 34.23 -14.74 51.72
CA ASP A 648 35.29 -14.55 52.70
C ASP A 648 36.20 -13.37 52.34
N THR A 649 36.58 -12.53 53.31
CA THR A 649 38.00 -12.29 53.68
C THR A 649 38.10 -11.35 54.88
N VAL A 650 39.02 -11.73 55.76
CA VAL A 650 39.46 -11.03 56.96
C VAL A 650 40.04 -9.65 56.61
N GLY A 651 39.75 -8.65 57.45
CA GLY A 651 40.77 -7.66 57.81
C GLY A 651 40.43 -6.20 57.49
N ASP A 652 40.26 -5.46 58.58
CA ASP A 652 40.96 -4.19 58.82
C ASP A 652 40.65 -2.93 57.99
N VAL A 653 40.26 -1.92 58.79
CA VAL A 653 40.86 -0.58 58.81
C VAL A 653 40.27 0.49 57.87
N CYS A 654 40.12 1.65 58.50
CA CYS A 654 39.98 2.98 57.92
C CYS A 654 38.60 3.43 57.42
N THR A 655 37.75 3.66 58.42
CA THR A 655 37.09 4.97 58.50
C THR A 655 38.13 6.10 58.53
N LYS A 656 37.73 7.24 57.94
CA LYS A 656 38.32 8.60 58.05
C LYS A 656 39.59 8.81 57.22
N LEU A 657 39.72 9.81 56.36
CA LEU A 657 38.97 11.01 55.95
C LEU A 657 39.66 11.37 54.60
N TRP A 658 39.06 12.00 53.59
CA TRP A 658 38.80 13.44 53.58
C TRP A 658 38.05 13.77 52.27
N ARG A 659 36.94 14.51 52.36
CA ARG A 659 36.65 15.55 51.36
C ARG A 659 37.69 16.65 51.57
N LEU A 660 38.23 17.17 50.48
CA LEU A 660 38.82 18.51 50.39
C LEU A 660 39.90 18.84 51.44
N SER A 661 41.15 18.52 51.10
CA SER A 661 42.19 19.49 50.77
C SER A 661 43.12 18.83 49.77
#